data_AF-A0A3A0AHH9-F1
#
_entry.id   AF-A0A3A0AHH9-F1
#
_cell.length_a   1.000
_cell.length_b   1.000
_cell.length_c   1.000
_cell.angle_alpha   90.00
_cell.angle_beta   90.00
_cell.angle_gamma   90.00
#
_symmetry.space_group_name_H-M   'P 1'
#
loop_
_entity.id
_entity.type
_entity.pdbx_description
1 polymer ?
#
loop_
_entity_poly.entity_id
_entity_poly.type
_entity_poly.pdbx_seq_one_letter_code
_entity_poly.pdbx_strand_id
1 'polypeptide(L)'
;MNGSPTLFALLIGIDNYDPAGRMRSLRGCVNDVQALEQVLKARYGVPVTNIRTLTNKQAKHQAIKRAFRDHLIGNAKKWKEAAGDQEPADPPPAFLFHFSGHGSQARDETGAEPDGFDETLVPYDSRTPGVYDIKDWELGQLIEELNRYSDNVTIILDCCHSGSGTRDIAETVAQTRRCPPDLRPQPKRRPVALRGPQTRSVGGANWEVGGKHVLLAGCRDLEESNEYSVRDMGASHWRGAMSYFMGLELLQMGLDRPLTYRELHERVRAQVNSRYRNQTPQCEGDIDRELFGGIRPQRDLFFAVVEQSGGFHWIDGGVAHGLAEGSQLKVYPPETRTLEGAGAPIATLEVVEEGAVRSGCQTVEAGVAVPLYARAVVHRINQGDMQRKVVLDIPDAGLHAAVSARLGPQAPVGHEDVSPYVQVVDEGAADFRVALRKERLEIQDSTGALLVAPFATDDLDGLAEDLAHLARYRNALNLRNAAPGSELAGKVTLAVKKLVFDPATQQPKMEEFPRAAEGGTVIETGERVVFEIGNHSDLPLYVALFDFGPKWEVEQLYPQIKGAHEPVQAGTTFSFGLSAKRNEQLEAFLADDLAEAKEIFKVIATVADTNFEVLEQGPLKSPFQTRSAARSADQPASALDQLLAQAMNGGKTRAYGPPRASVADEWTTAEVVVTTVRKTSDTERTLQGGTRTQLAAQAIAFEPPPGFAGKVRVLTATQSTRAAGGETTDLEPPPGLAALPDWFQPLPIGSTRSAGTPGALIEIDADDQARQAVTPLTPLDIHINWEPDADAAGALAIAYDGSFFYPVGRTEDDEQTVHVEWLPSLDEADVQPLRTTRDVGRTVKLYLYKLLKKEDPTLGLHQVQAVAAADLGAKPLQPGEQARPVPLGELRYGPVKGNQFKTNARVALVVHGFTDISTAIADWVANHLARNDVGYDHILAFDYESFNTRISENGRILADALRAAGFGPDDGRTLDVFAHSMGTLVARAMVELWGGNQFVDRCFLAGPPNQGTRLADVKRLIPWVSTLALNGSWASLPPAALAGWVLNKAVDDAVGPDDLRPASQFLSDLNLTTKPVTTPYFILAGRNDKPPQIDAAAWRRLQHKVMRLADATLDLIFGDQHDMVINVRSMLGIRNGHYPAELLKTRELACNHFEYFSNKQSHEQFVAWLKGE
;
A
#
# COMPACT_ATOMS: atom_id res chain seq x y z
N MET A 1 -14.19 52.76 -3.24
CA MET A 1 -13.45 53.02 -4.49
C MET A 1 -12.32 52.02 -4.50
N ASN A 2 -12.51 50.85 -5.14
CA ASN A 2 -11.48 49.82 -5.21
C ASN A 2 -10.45 50.27 -6.24
N GLY A 3 -9.23 50.59 -5.80
CA GLY A 3 -8.18 51.07 -6.67
C GLY A 3 -7.80 50.00 -7.68
N SER A 4 -7.83 50.34 -8.97
CA SER A 4 -7.28 49.47 -10.02
C SER A 4 -5.83 49.10 -9.68
N PRO A 5 -5.41 47.84 -9.88
CA PRO A 5 -4.05 47.42 -9.59
C PRO A 5 -3.06 48.31 -10.34
N THR A 6 -1.99 48.73 -9.66
CA THR A 6 -0.92 49.51 -10.31
C THR A 6 -0.22 48.58 -11.32
N LEU A 7 -0.39 48.84 -12.62
CA LEU A 7 0.25 48.07 -13.70
C LEU A 7 1.42 48.86 -14.29
N PHE A 8 2.56 48.20 -14.50
CA PHE A 8 3.67 48.67 -15.33
C PHE A 8 3.81 47.79 -16.57
N ALA A 9 3.79 48.38 -17.76
CA ALA A 9 3.85 47.66 -19.03
C ALA A 9 5.05 48.07 -19.88
N LEU A 10 5.73 47.09 -20.47
CA LEU A 10 6.72 47.26 -21.54
C LEU A 10 6.17 46.61 -22.81
N LEU A 11 5.85 47.43 -23.81
CA LEU A 11 5.21 47.00 -25.06
C LEU A 11 6.18 47.16 -26.23
N ILE A 12 6.45 46.09 -26.98
CA ILE A 12 7.45 46.06 -28.05
C ILE A 12 6.81 45.55 -29.34
N GLY A 13 6.79 46.39 -30.38
CA GLY A 13 6.17 46.07 -31.67
C GLY A 13 7.12 46.36 -32.84
N ILE A 14 7.47 45.34 -33.63
CA ILE A 14 8.47 45.46 -34.69
C ILE A 14 7.88 44.99 -36.03
N ASP A 15 7.56 45.94 -36.90
CA ASP A 15 7.15 45.66 -38.28
C ASP A 15 8.33 45.78 -39.25
N ASN A 16 9.21 46.76 -39.01
CA ASN A 16 10.36 47.03 -39.86
C ASN A 16 11.65 46.69 -39.13
N TYR A 17 12.57 46.07 -39.86
CA TYR A 17 13.89 45.64 -39.37
C TYR A 17 15.01 46.41 -40.06
N ASP A 18 16.20 46.43 -39.46
CA ASP A 18 17.36 47.04 -40.10
C ASP A 18 17.68 46.31 -41.42
N PRO A 19 17.78 47.02 -42.56
CA PRO A 19 18.09 46.42 -43.85
C PRO A 19 19.40 45.60 -43.84
N ALA A 20 20.37 45.99 -43.00
CA ALA A 20 21.64 45.26 -42.88
C ALA A 20 21.46 43.85 -42.28
N GLY A 21 20.39 43.61 -41.52
CA GLY A 21 20.05 42.30 -40.95
C GLY A 21 19.27 41.38 -41.88
N ARG A 22 18.83 41.86 -43.06
CA ARG A 22 18.16 41.10 -44.14
C ARG A 22 16.88 40.33 -43.72
N MET A 23 16.13 40.87 -42.77
CA MET A 23 14.86 40.28 -42.31
C MET A 23 13.67 40.84 -43.11
N ARG A 24 12.61 40.04 -43.28
CA ARG A 24 11.36 40.47 -43.93
C ARG A 24 10.56 41.39 -43.01
N SER A 25 9.96 42.45 -43.54
CA SER A 25 9.01 43.28 -42.77
C SER A 25 7.69 42.56 -42.47
N LEU A 26 7.13 42.83 -41.30
CA LEU A 26 5.77 42.47 -40.87
C LEU A 26 4.83 43.67 -41.03
N ARG A 27 3.54 43.49 -40.75
CA ARG A 27 2.52 44.54 -40.98
C ARG A 27 1.64 44.82 -39.76
N GLY A 28 1.57 43.91 -38.81
CA GLY A 28 0.62 43.98 -37.70
C GLY A 28 1.21 44.18 -36.30
N CYS A 29 2.52 44.13 -36.13
CA CYS A 29 3.13 44.12 -34.80
C CYS A 29 3.06 45.47 -34.09
N VAL A 30 3.20 46.57 -34.83
CA VAL A 30 3.00 47.91 -34.26
C VAL A 30 1.51 48.14 -33.92
N ASN A 31 0.61 47.61 -34.74
CA ASN A 31 -0.83 47.72 -34.48
C ASN A 31 -1.24 46.93 -33.22
N ASP A 32 -0.64 45.77 -32.97
CA ASP A 32 -0.91 44.97 -31.78
C ASP A 32 -0.54 45.70 -30.49
N VAL A 33 0.68 46.27 -30.42
CA VAL A 33 1.10 47.02 -29.22
C VAL A 33 0.31 48.30 -29.03
N GLN A 34 -0.07 48.98 -30.11
CA GLN A 34 -0.93 50.17 -30.03
C GLN A 34 -2.34 49.81 -29.55
N ALA A 35 -2.92 48.72 -30.03
CA ALA A 35 -4.23 48.25 -29.59
C ALA A 35 -4.21 47.89 -28.11
N LEU A 36 -3.20 47.13 -27.65
CA LEU A 36 -3.06 46.79 -26.24
C LEU A 36 -2.83 48.03 -25.38
N GLU A 37 -1.99 48.97 -25.81
CA GLU A 37 -1.77 50.24 -25.11
C GLU A 37 -3.07 51.02 -24.90
N GLN A 38 -3.97 51.05 -25.90
CA GLN A 38 -5.29 51.68 -25.76
C GLN A 38 -6.18 50.94 -24.78
N VAL A 39 -6.19 49.59 -24.80
CA VAL A 39 -6.93 48.78 -23.82
C VAL A 39 -6.43 49.07 -22.40
N LEU A 40 -5.11 49.08 -22.17
CA LEU A 40 -4.54 49.37 -20.85
C LEU A 40 -4.91 50.77 -20.34
N LYS A 41 -4.90 51.79 -21.21
CA LYS A 41 -5.25 53.16 -20.82
C LYS A 41 -6.75 53.34 -20.60
N ALA A 42 -7.54 52.97 -21.60
CA ALA A 42 -8.97 53.28 -21.64
C ALA A 42 -9.79 52.38 -20.70
N ARG A 43 -9.40 51.12 -20.57
CA ARG A 43 -10.15 50.11 -19.80
C ARG A 43 -9.57 49.89 -18.41
N TYR A 44 -8.25 49.76 -18.28
CA TYR A 44 -7.59 49.48 -17.01
C TYR A 44 -7.09 50.73 -16.27
N GLY A 45 -7.25 51.93 -16.87
CA GLY A 45 -6.86 53.21 -16.25
C GLY A 45 -5.36 53.36 -16.03
N VAL A 46 -4.54 52.61 -16.77
CA VAL A 46 -3.09 52.54 -16.54
C VAL A 46 -2.45 53.89 -16.91
N PRO A 47 -1.72 54.54 -15.98
CA PRO A 47 -1.07 55.82 -16.27
C PRO A 47 -0.07 55.70 -17.43
N VAL A 48 -0.03 56.71 -18.30
CA VAL A 48 0.93 56.74 -19.43
C VAL A 48 2.37 56.63 -18.94
N THR A 49 2.69 57.14 -17.75
CA THR A 49 4.01 57.03 -17.12
C THR A 49 4.42 55.60 -16.80
N ASN A 50 3.45 54.69 -16.66
CA ASN A 50 3.69 53.29 -16.35
C ASN A 50 3.76 52.41 -17.61
N ILE A 51 3.50 52.97 -18.80
CA ILE A 51 3.58 52.26 -20.09
C ILE A 51 4.82 52.73 -20.85
N ARG A 52 5.72 51.81 -21.17
CA ARG A 52 6.88 52.04 -22.01
C ARG A 52 6.72 51.30 -23.32
N THR A 53 6.57 52.04 -24.43
CA THR A 53 6.42 51.45 -25.77
C THR A 53 7.69 51.63 -26.60
N LEU A 54 8.19 50.55 -27.22
CA LEU A 54 9.30 50.57 -28.18
C LEU A 54 8.82 50.03 -29.53
N THR A 55 8.91 50.83 -30.59
CA THR A 55 8.51 50.39 -31.93
C THR A 55 9.63 50.51 -32.96
N ASN A 56 9.71 49.54 -33.87
CA ASN A 56 10.65 49.54 -35.01
C ASN A 56 12.07 49.95 -34.57
N LYS A 57 12.63 51.04 -35.15
CA LYS A 57 13.98 51.58 -34.88
C LYS A 57 14.31 51.82 -33.40
N GLN A 58 13.30 51.94 -32.53
CA GLN A 58 13.48 52.11 -31.09
C GLN A 58 13.72 50.77 -30.37
N ALA A 59 13.19 49.67 -30.90
CA ALA A 59 13.24 48.33 -30.34
C ALA A 59 14.55 47.60 -30.68
N LYS A 60 15.68 48.24 -30.36
CA LYS A 60 17.02 47.64 -30.50
C LYS A 60 17.31 46.63 -29.39
N HIS A 61 18.19 45.66 -29.63
CA HIS A 61 18.56 44.61 -28.67
C HIS A 61 18.88 45.21 -27.29
N GLN A 62 19.78 46.18 -27.22
CA GLN A 62 20.17 46.81 -25.94
C GLN A 62 19.10 47.73 -25.36
N ALA A 63 18.26 48.33 -26.22
CA ALA A 63 17.17 49.20 -25.76
C ALA A 63 16.05 48.40 -25.08
N ILE A 64 15.72 47.22 -25.61
CA ILE A 64 14.75 46.29 -25.01
C ILE A 64 15.23 45.83 -23.64
N LYS A 65 16.47 45.31 -23.54
CA LYS A 65 17.04 44.84 -22.26
C LYS A 65 17.13 45.95 -21.22
N ARG A 66 17.51 47.17 -21.64
CA ARG A 66 17.55 48.35 -20.76
C ARG A 66 16.15 48.74 -20.30
N ALA A 67 15.18 48.79 -21.20
CA ALA A 67 13.80 49.12 -20.83
C ALA A 67 13.23 48.10 -19.85
N PHE A 68 13.50 46.80 -20.02
CA PHE A 68 13.07 45.77 -19.08
C PHE A 68 13.63 46.04 -17.66
N ARG A 69 14.96 46.27 -17.56
CA ARG A 69 15.61 46.54 -16.26
C ARG A 69 15.16 47.85 -15.64
N ASP A 70 15.23 48.94 -16.38
CA ASP A 70 14.99 50.29 -15.84
C ASP A 70 13.51 50.49 -15.51
N HIS A 71 12.60 49.91 -16.31
CA HIS A 71 11.16 50.11 -16.18
C HIS A 71 10.46 49.03 -15.35
N LEU A 72 10.62 47.74 -15.67
CA LEU A 72 9.91 46.68 -14.93
C LEU A 72 10.61 46.39 -13.61
N ILE A 73 11.88 45.94 -13.66
CA ILE A 73 12.64 45.57 -12.45
C ILE A 73 12.87 46.78 -11.54
N GLY A 74 13.18 47.95 -12.13
CA GLY A 74 13.37 49.19 -11.38
C GLY A 74 12.14 49.61 -10.57
N ASN A 75 10.94 49.48 -11.13
CA ASN A 75 9.71 49.81 -10.41
C ASN A 75 9.28 48.70 -9.44
N ALA A 76 9.53 47.42 -9.76
CA ALA A 76 9.31 46.32 -8.82
C ALA A 76 10.18 46.45 -7.56
N LYS A 77 11.46 46.78 -7.74
CA LYS A 77 12.39 47.03 -6.66
C LYS A 77 11.95 48.22 -5.79
N LYS A 78 11.59 49.36 -6.40
CA LYS A 78 11.07 50.53 -5.67
C LYS A 78 9.82 50.20 -4.87
N TRP A 79 8.91 49.41 -5.43
CA TRP A 79 7.71 48.99 -4.71
C TRP A 79 8.06 48.09 -3.52
N LYS A 80 8.93 47.08 -3.72
CA LYS A 80 9.36 46.18 -2.64
C LYS A 80 10.10 46.92 -1.53
N GLU A 81 10.96 47.88 -1.88
CA GLU A 81 11.65 48.75 -0.93
C GLU A 81 10.68 49.65 -0.15
N ALA A 82 9.62 50.14 -0.79
CA ALA A 82 8.59 50.95 -0.14
C ALA A 82 7.67 50.12 0.79
N ALA A 83 7.45 48.85 0.48
CA ALA A 83 6.65 47.93 1.30
C ALA A 83 7.38 47.46 2.58
N GLY A 84 8.72 47.37 2.55
CA GLY A 84 9.52 46.88 3.68
C GLY A 84 9.45 45.37 3.88
N ASP A 85 9.84 44.90 5.07
CA ASP A 85 9.86 43.47 5.44
C ASP A 85 8.48 42.94 5.92
N GLN A 86 7.48 43.81 6.08
CA GLN A 86 6.12 43.40 6.43
C GLN A 86 5.34 43.02 5.16
N GLU A 87 4.46 42.01 5.24
CA GLU A 87 3.55 41.72 4.13
C GLU A 87 2.65 42.94 3.88
N PRO A 88 2.72 43.55 2.69
CA PRO A 88 1.92 44.73 2.39
C PRO A 88 0.43 44.36 2.36
N ALA A 89 -0.41 45.27 2.86
CA ALA A 89 -1.87 45.11 2.84
C ALA A 89 -2.47 45.13 1.42
N ASP A 90 -1.73 45.67 0.44
CA ASP A 90 -2.11 45.72 -0.97
C ASP A 90 -1.32 44.70 -1.79
N PRO A 91 -1.96 44.05 -2.80
CA PRO A 91 -1.27 43.11 -3.68
C PRO A 91 -0.16 43.81 -4.50
N PRO A 92 0.91 43.09 -4.88
CA PRO A 92 1.99 43.66 -5.66
C PRO A 92 1.50 44.23 -7.01
N PRO A 93 2.13 45.31 -7.50
CA PRO A 93 1.87 45.85 -8.83
C PRO A 93 2.01 44.77 -9.89
N ALA A 94 1.17 44.86 -10.91
CA ALA A 94 1.28 43.98 -12.07
C ALA A 94 2.39 44.48 -12.99
N PHE A 95 3.18 43.55 -13.54
CA PHE A 95 4.25 43.82 -14.49
C PHE A 95 4.00 43.06 -15.78
N LEU A 96 3.80 43.78 -16.88
CA LEU A 96 3.50 43.25 -18.19
C LEU A 96 4.67 43.46 -19.15
N PHE A 97 5.15 42.38 -19.77
CA PHE A 97 6.03 42.42 -20.93
C PHE A 97 5.27 41.88 -22.15
N HIS A 98 5.12 42.68 -23.20
CA HIS A 98 4.50 42.25 -24.45
C HIS A 98 5.47 42.45 -25.61
N PHE A 99 5.75 41.37 -26.33
CA PHE A 99 6.54 41.38 -27.56
C PHE A 99 5.69 40.90 -28.74
N SER A 100 5.63 41.71 -29.79
CA SER A 100 5.07 41.35 -31.09
C SER A 100 6.09 41.64 -32.19
N GLY A 101 6.46 40.61 -32.94
CA GLY A 101 7.51 40.66 -33.95
C GLY A 101 7.88 39.26 -34.44
N HIS A 102 9.01 39.15 -35.13
CA HIS A 102 9.60 37.86 -35.50
C HIS A 102 10.15 37.13 -34.28
N GLY A 103 9.85 35.84 -34.23
CA GLY A 103 10.62 34.84 -33.50
C GLY A 103 11.51 34.04 -34.45
N SER A 104 12.60 33.51 -33.93
CA SER A 104 13.60 32.72 -34.67
C SER A 104 14.27 31.73 -33.74
N GLN A 105 15.12 30.88 -34.30
CA GLN A 105 16.12 30.12 -33.57
C GLN A 105 17.52 30.69 -33.77
N ALA A 106 18.46 30.37 -32.88
CA ALA A 106 19.89 30.61 -33.06
C ALA A 106 20.68 29.36 -32.66
N ARG A 107 21.79 29.07 -33.35
CA ARG A 107 22.58 27.87 -33.05
C ARG A 107 23.04 27.85 -31.59
N ASP A 108 22.77 26.75 -30.89
CA ASP A 108 23.33 26.50 -29.56
C ASP A 108 24.78 25.99 -29.70
N GLU A 109 25.72 26.82 -29.26
CA GLU A 109 27.17 26.52 -29.27
C GLU A 109 27.63 25.86 -27.96
N THR A 110 26.71 25.59 -27.04
CA THR A 110 26.95 24.98 -25.72
C THR A 110 26.54 23.51 -25.64
N GLY A 111 25.67 23.04 -26.54
CA GLY A 111 25.15 21.68 -26.56
C GLY A 111 24.18 21.39 -25.42
N ALA A 112 23.53 22.42 -24.91
CA ALA A 112 22.50 22.36 -23.88
C ALA A 112 21.11 22.01 -24.45
N GLU A 113 20.82 22.40 -25.69
CA GLU A 113 19.52 22.16 -26.33
C GLU A 113 19.50 20.86 -27.16
N PRO A 114 18.43 20.04 -27.11
CA PRO A 114 18.41 18.68 -27.70
C PRO A 114 18.37 18.71 -29.23
N ASP A 115 17.79 19.77 -29.80
CA ASP A 115 17.72 20.05 -31.23
C ASP A 115 18.92 20.90 -31.72
N GLY A 116 19.75 21.40 -30.79
CA GLY A 116 20.91 22.23 -31.07
C GLY A 116 20.61 23.70 -31.34
N PHE A 117 19.43 24.21 -30.96
CA PHE A 117 19.04 25.61 -31.18
C PHE A 117 18.44 26.27 -29.92
N ASP A 118 18.83 27.52 -29.65
CA ASP A 118 18.16 28.40 -28.67
C ASP A 118 17.01 29.16 -29.37
N GLU A 119 15.84 29.29 -28.72
CA GLU A 119 14.76 30.14 -29.22
C GLU A 119 15.09 31.63 -29.02
N THR A 120 14.67 32.49 -29.94
CA THR A 120 15.04 33.91 -29.94
C THR A 120 13.91 34.86 -30.33
N LEU A 121 13.90 36.03 -29.66
CA LEU A 121 13.18 37.22 -30.13
C LEU A 121 14.10 38.02 -31.04
N VAL A 122 13.55 38.57 -32.12
CA VAL A 122 14.32 39.32 -33.12
C VAL A 122 14.10 40.84 -32.95
N PRO A 123 15.03 41.57 -32.30
CA PRO A 123 15.07 43.03 -32.29
C PRO A 123 15.19 43.70 -33.67
N TYR A 124 15.02 45.02 -33.69
CA TYR A 124 15.19 45.82 -34.92
C TYR A 124 16.59 45.70 -35.53
N ASP A 125 17.64 45.81 -34.71
CA ASP A 125 19.05 45.81 -35.12
C ASP A 125 19.68 44.41 -35.05
N SER A 126 18.86 43.38 -34.86
CA SER A 126 19.28 41.99 -34.96
C SER A 126 20.02 41.72 -36.27
N ARG A 127 20.99 40.80 -36.20
CA ARG A 127 21.75 40.33 -37.36
C ARG A 127 22.62 41.37 -38.07
N THR A 128 22.70 42.59 -37.54
CA THR A 128 23.72 43.57 -37.93
C THR A 128 25.09 43.18 -37.36
N PRO A 129 26.22 43.72 -37.87
CA PRO A 129 27.55 43.38 -37.36
C PRO A 129 27.66 43.58 -35.85
N GLY A 130 27.90 42.48 -35.12
CA GLY A 130 28.07 42.50 -33.65
C GLY A 130 26.78 42.44 -32.83
N VAL A 131 25.60 42.34 -33.46
CA VAL A 131 24.31 42.22 -32.77
C VAL A 131 23.64 40.87 -33.11
N TYR A 132 23.15 40.21 -32.07
CA TYR A 132 22.47 38.91 -32.13
C TYR A 132 21.01 39.05 -31.69
N ASP A 133 20.21 38.04 -32.01
CA ASP A 133 18.84 37.92 -31.52
C ASP A 133 18.87 37.80 -29.97
N ILE A 134 17.77 38.18 -29.29
CA ILE A 134 17.66 38.00 -27.83
C ILE A 134 17.26 36.56 -27.59
N LYS A 135 18.12 35.79 -26.92
CA LYS A 135 17.85 34.37 -26.63
C LYS A 135 16.86 34.19 -25.47
N ASP A 136 16.15 33.09 -25.47
CA ASP A 136 15.23 32.64 -24.41
C ASP A 136 15.84 32.76 -23.00
N TRP A 137 17.04 32.25 -22.77
CA TRP A 137 17.73 32.32 -21.47
C TRP A 137 18.10 33.76 -21.08
N GLU A 138 18.30 34.67 -22.04
CA GLU A 138 18.53 36.09 -21.75
C GLU A 138 17.27 36.76 -21.23
N LEU A 139 16.10 36.39 -21.79
CA LEU A 139 14.81 36.85 -21.29
C LEU A 139 14.47 36.19 -19.96
N GLY A 140 14.71 34.88 -19.83
CA GLY A 140 14.51 34.10 -18.60
C GLY A 140 15.27 34.71 -17.42
N GLN A 141 16.53 35.13 -17.61
CA GLN A 141 17.28 35.88 -16.60
C GLN A 141 16.60 37.18 -16.15
N LEU A 142 16.05 37.95 -17.09
CA LEU A 142 15.37 39.21 -16.78
C LEU A 142 14.07 38.96 -16.01
N ILE A 143 13.33 37.90 -16.38
CA ILE A 143 12.11 37.49 -15.69
C ILE A 143 12.42 36.96 -14.29
N GLU A 144 13.47 36.14 -14.13
CA GLU A 144 13.90 35.64 -12.82
C GLU A 144 14.33 36.79 -11.90
N GLU A 145 15.07 37.77 -12.43
CA GLU A 145 15.45 38.97 -11.70
C GLU A 145 14.22 39.77 -11.26
N LEU A 146 13.19 39.88 -12.11
CA LEU A 146 11.91 40.51 -11.77
C LEU A 146 11.13 39.72 -10.69
N ASN A 147 11.10 38.39 -10.81
CA ASN A 147 10.39 37.48 -9.90
C ASN A 147 10.94 37.49 -8.46
N ARG A 148 12.16 38.01 -8.24
CA ARG A 148 12.71 38.26 -6.90
C ARG A 148 11.97 39.38 -6.16
N TYR A 149 11.28 40.27 -6.88
CA TYR A 149 10.64 41.45 -6.32
C TYR A 149 9.11 41.43 -6.40
N SER A 150 8.53 40.78 -7.41
CA SER A 150 7.08 40.64 -7.59
C SER A 150 6.73 39.29 -8.20
N ASP A 151 5.60 38.73 -7.82
CA ASP A 151 5.02 37.54 -8.44
C ASP A 151 3.91 37.87 -9.45
N ASN A 152 3.38 39.08 -9.46
CA ASN A 152 2.36 39.51 -10.41
C ASN A 152 2.97 39.93 -11.77
N VAL A 153 3.61 38.98 -12.45
CA VAL A 153 4.28 39.19 -13.75
C VAL A 153 3.52 38.48 -14.86
N THR A 154 3.42 39.12 -16.02
CA THR A 154 2.72 38.63 -17.22
C THR A 154 3.58 38.86 -18.45
N ILE A 155 3.80 37.81 -19.22
CA ILE A 155 4.60 37.80 -20.45
C ILE A 155 3.67 37.45 -21.61
N ILE A 156 3.62 38.28 -22.63
CA ILE A 156 2.85 38.04 -23.86
C ILE A 156 3.81 38.02 -25.03
N LEU A 157 3.89 36.88 -25.72
CA LEU A 157 4.75 36.68 -26.89
C LEU A 157 3.86 36.36 -28.11
N ASP A 158 3.69 37.33 -29.00
CA ASP A 158 3.00 37.14 -30.28
C ASP A 158 4.02 37.10 -31.43
N CYS A 159 4.75 35.98 -31.47
CA CYS A 159 5.77 35.64 -32.46
C CYS A 159 5.72 34.13 -32.80
N CYS A 160 6.33 33.69 -33.91
CA CYS A 160 6.46 32.26 -34.23
C CYS A 160 7.76 31.66 -33.69
N HIS A 161 7.71 30.41 -33.24
CA HIS A 161 8.89 29.57 -33.01
C HIS A 161 9.24 28.79 -34.29
N SER A 162 10.49 28.39 -34.45
CA SER A 162 10.92 27.64 -35.64
C SER A 162 10.93 26.13 -35.39
N GLY A 163 9.77 25.52 -35.11
CA GLY A 163 9.63 24.07 -35.03
C GLY A 163 10.27 23.32 -36.21
N SER A 164 10.85 22.16 -35.90
CA SER A 164 11.83 21.40 -36.69
C SER A 164 11.59 21.34 -38.21
N GLY A 165 12.50 21.94 -38.97
CA GLY A 165 13.21 21.41 -40.15
C GLY A 165 12.51 20.78 -41.37
N THR A 166 11.23 20.39 -41.35
CA THR A 166 10.67 19.57 -42.45
C THR A 166 9.19 19.84 -42.73
N ARG A 167 8.84 21.03 -43.25
CA ARG A 167 7.56 21.19 -43.96
C ARG A 167 7.74 22.03 -45.21
N ASP A 168 7.37 21.42 -46.34
CA ASP A 168 7.34 22.05 -47.65
C ASP A 168 6.46 23.30 -47.61
N ILE A 169 6.98 24.34 -48.26
CA ILE A 169 6.38 25.65 -48.43
C ILE A 169 5.18 25.48 -49.37
N ALA A 170 4.04 25.05 -48.82
CA ALA A 170 2.76 25.26 -49.48
C ALA A 170 2.37 26.72 -49.23
N GLU A 171 2.25 27.50 -50.31
CA GLU A 171 1.77 28.87 -50.31
C GLU A 171 0.35 28.95 -49.71
N THR A 172 0.27 29.12 -48.39
CA THR A 172 -0.98 29.45 -47.70
C THR A 172 -1.11 30.97 -47.55
N VAL A 173 -2.34 31.45 -47.68
CA VAL A 173 -2.78 32.85 -47.94
C VAL A 173 -2.45 33.87 -46.80
N ALA A 174 -1.74 33.48 -45.73
CA ALA A 174 -1.45 34.33 -44.57
C ALA A 174 0.05 34.53 -44.34
N GLN A 175 0.47 35.77 -44.05
CA GLN A 175 1.84 36.10 -43.71
C GLN A 175 2.13 35.66 -42.26
N THR A 176 3.22 34.89 -42.04
CA THR A 176 3.59 34.35 -40.72
C THR A 176 4.72 35.15 -40.05
N ARG A 177 4.76 35.15 -38.71
CA ARG A 177 5.71 35.92 -37.86
C ARG A 177 7.01 35.17 -37.57
N ARG A 178 7.50 34.44 -38.57
CA ARG A 178 8.70 33.60 -38.50
C ARG A 178 9.88 34.24 -39.23
N CYS A 179 11.05 34.17 -38.61
CA CYS A 179 12.34 34.47 -39.23
C CYS A 179 13.20 33.19 -39.30
N PRO A 180 13.95 32.93 -40.39
CA PRO A 180 14.82 31.77 -40.47
C PRO A 180 15.88 31.74 -39.35
N PRO A 181 16.34 30.55 -38.91
CA PRO A 181 17.34 30.43 -37.85
C PRO A 181 18.62 31.25 -38.12
N ASP A 182 19.17 31.87 -37.08
CA ASP A 182 20.46 32.55 -37.10
C ASP A 182 21.59 31.53 -36.96
N LEU A 183 22.12 31.10 -38.11
CA LEU A 183 23.21 30.14 -38.21
C LEU A 183 24.61 30.75 -38.01
N ARG A 184 24.72 32.05 -37.71
CA ARG A 184 26.01 32.68 -37.40
C ARG A 184 26.61 32.04 -36.14
N PRO A 185 27.95 31.90 -36.04
CA PRO A 185 28.60 31.45 -34.81
C PRO A 185 28.20 32.35 -33.63
N GLN A 186 27.49 31.76 -32.67
CA GLN A 186 26.99 32.50 -31.52
C GLN A 186 28.08 32.65 -30.46
N PRO A 187 28.09 33.73 -29.66
CA PRO A 187 29.02 33.85 -28.54
C PRO A 187 28.79 32.72 -27.53
N LYS A 188 29.86 32.01 -27.12
CA LYS A 188 29.84 30.93 -26.12
C LYS A 188 29.63 31.46 -24.69
N ARG A 189 28.50 32.14 -24.45
CA ARG A 189 28.16 32.73 -23.16
C ARG A 189 26.76 32.28 -22.73
N ARG A 190 26.68 31.07 -22.20
CA ARG A 190 25.65 30.70 -21.19
C ARG A 190 26.39 30.63 -19.85
N PRO A 191 26.09 31.49 -18.85
CA PRO A 191 26.70 31.41 -17.53
C PRO A 191 26.56 29.99 -16.95
N VAL A 192 27.60 29.47 -16.29
CA VAL A 192 27.60 28.09 -15.77
C VAL A 192 26.43 27.83 -14.79
N ALA A 193 25.98 28.85 -14.06
CA ALA A 193 24.82 28.80 -13.18
C ALA A 193 23.48 28.53 -13.91
N LEU A 194 23.43 28.73 -15.23
CA LEU A 194 22.28 28.49 -16.10
C LEU A 194 22.50 27.30 -17.05
N ARG A 195 23.58 26.52 -16.85
CA ARG A 195 23.80 25.22 -17.51
C ARG A 195 23.07 24.10 -16.74
N GLY A 196 21.81 24.32 -16.39
CA GLY A 196 20.98 23.29 -15.76
C GLY A 196 20.43 22.33 -16.81
N PRO A 197 20.19 21.05 -16.49
CA PRO A 197 19.31 20.22 -17.29
C PRO A 197 17.88 20.77 -17.14
N GLN A 198 17.38 21.32 -18.24
CA GLN A 198 15.99 21.42 -18.69
C GLN A 198 14.91 20.97 -17.69
N THR A 199 14.03 21.90 -17.29
CA THR A 199 12.61 21.58 -17.17
C THR A 199 12.12 21.28 -18.59
N ARG A 200 12.07 20.01 -18.95
CA ARG A 200 11.52 19.60 -20.25
C ARG A 200 10.02 19.85 -20.22
N SER A 201 9.53 20.93 -20.83
CA SER A 201 8.46 20.71 -21.80
C SER A 201 9.15 20.00 -22.98
N VAL A 202 8.58 18.89 -23.43
CA VAL A 202 9.23 18.05 -24.42
C VAL A 202 8.90 18.58 -25.81
N GLY A 203 9.69 19.54 -26.29
CA GLY A 203 9.80 19.79 -27.73
C GLY A 203 9.66 21.22 -28.28
N GLY A 204 10.56 22.13 -27.92
CA GLY A 204 11.10 23.10 -28.89
C GLY A 204 11.04 24.58 -28.53
N ALA A 205 10.44 24.98 -27.42
CA ALA A 205 10.54 26.33 -26.89
C ALA A 205 10.77 26.27 -25.39
N ASN A 206 12.04 26.08 -25.03
CA ASN A 206 12.54 26.27 -23.67
C ASN A 206 12.56 27.76 -23.28
N TRP A 207 11.41 28.44 -23.34
CA TRP A 207 11.21 29.57 -22.46
C TRP A 207 11.20 28.99 -21.04
N GLU A 208 12.37 28.95 -20.39
CA GLU A 208 12.49 28.60 -18.97
C GLU A 208 11.64 29.57 -18.17
N VAL A 209 10.36 29.24 -17.97
CA VAL A 209 9.45 30.04 -17.19
C VAL A 209 8.48 29.17 -16.38
N GLY A 210 9.04 28.13 -15.75
CA GLY A 210 8.51 27.65 -14.48
C GLY A 210 8.64 28.77 -13.44
N GLY A 211 7.52 29.32 -12.96
CA GLY A 211 7.55 30.38 -11.95
C GLY A 211 6.21 31.04 -11.68
N LYS A 212 6.22 32.03 -10.77
CA LYS A 212 5.04 32.74 -10.24
C LYS A 212 4.30 33.64 -11.26
N HIS A 213 4.71 33.64 -12.53
CA HIS A 213 4.24 34.57 -13.55
C HIS A 213 3.35 33.83 -14.56
N VAL A 214 2.72 34.56 -15.48
CA VAL A 214 1.88 33.98 -16.54
C VAL A 214 2.50 34.26 -17.90
N LEU A 215 2.63 33.25 -18.75
CA LEU A 215 3.05 33.37 -20.15
C LEU A 215 1.84 33.15 -21.07
N LEU A 216 1.64 34.04 -22.04
CA LEU A 216 0.69 33.91 -23.14
C LEU A 216 1.46 33.92 -24.46
N ALA A 217 1.46 32.79 -25.18
CA ALA A 217 2.16 32.66 -26.46
C ALA A 217 1.19 32.48 -27.63
N GLY A 218 1.58 32.98 -28.81
CA GLY A 218 0.72 33.05 -30.00
C GLY A 218 0.41 31.70 -30.67
N CYS A 219 1.27 30.70 -30.49
CA CYS A 219 1.15 29.35 -31.06
C CYS A 219 2.00 28.35 -30.26
N ARG A 220 1.86 27.04 -30.54
CA ARG A 220 2.81 26.01 -30.08
C ARG A 220 4.12 26.05 -30.87
N ASP A 221 5.11 25.32 -30.40
CA ASP A 221 6.48 25.31 -30.93
C ASP A 221 6.58 24.80 -32.36
N LEU A 222 5.72 23.82 -32.69
CA LEU A 222 5.59 23.23 -34.03
C LEU A 222 4.55 23.94 -34.92
N GLU A 223 3.96 25.04 -34.44
CA GLU A 223 2.92 25.81 -35.12
C GLU A 223 3.42 27.22 -35.49
N GLU A 224 2.67 27.91 -36.36
CA GLU A 224 3.02 29.28 -36.76
C GLU A 224 1.95 30.28 -36.30
N SER A 225 2.38 31.40 -35.72
CA SER A 225 1.54 32.56 -35.44
C SER A 225 1.25 33.38 -36.71
N ASN A 226 -0.03 33.46 -37.08
CA ASN A 226 -0.50 34.09 -38.32
C ASN A 226 -0.82 35.59 -38.12
N GLU A 227 -0.55 36.41 -39.15
CA GLU A 227 -1.14 37.74 -39.24
C GLU A 227 -2.61 37.63 -39.70
N TYR A 228 -3.51 38.30 -38.98
CA TYR A 228 -4.93 38.43 -39.25
C TYR A 228 -5.25 39.80 -39.85
N SER A 229 -5.96 39.79 -40.99
CA SER A 229 -6.42 41.01 -41.64
C SER A 229 -7.85 41.35 -41.20
N VAL A 230 -7.99 42.54 -40.61
CA VAL A 230 -9.27 43.12 -40.21
C VAL A 230 -9.66 44.16 -41.25
N ARG A 231 -10.89 44.10 -41.76
CA ARG A 231 -11.45 45.16 -42.60
C ARG A 231 -12.30 46.07 -41.72
N ASP A 232 -11.89 47.32 -41.58
CA ASP A 232 -12.65 48.34 -40.84
C ASP A 232 -12.79 49.60 -41.71
N MET A 233 -14.01 50.13 -41.83
CA MET A 233 -14.35 51.33 -42.62
C MET A 233 -13.69 51.42 -44.02
N GLY A 234 -13.51 50.29 -44.70
CA GLY A 234 -12.90 50.23 -46.04
C GLY A 234 -11.36 50.20 -46.07
N ALA A 235 -10.68 50.25 -44.93
CA ALA A 235 -9.24 50.04 -44.78
C ALA A 235 -8.94 48.65 -44.19
N SER A 236 -7.92 47.98 -44.71
CA SER A 236 -7.43 46.72 -44.15
C SER A 236 -6.30 46.99 -43.16
N HIS A 237 -6.50 46.59 -41.91
CA HIS A 237 -5.49 46.62 -40.86
C HIS A 237 -4.98 45.20 -40.60
N TRP A 238 -3.67 45.04 -40.39
CA TRP A 238 -3.05 43.76 -40.03
C TRP A 238 -2.75 43.73 -38.54
N ARG A 239 -2.97 42.58 -37.90
CA ARG A 239 -2.70 42.31 -36.48
C ARG A 239 -2.28 40.85 -36.31
N GLY A 240 -1.75 40.46 -35.16
CA GLY A 240 -1.55 39.05 -34.83
C GLY A 240 -2.89 38.38 -34.57
N ALA A 241 -3.09 37.12 -34.97
CA ALA A 241 -4.35 36.43 -34.72
C ALA A 241 -4.66 36.37 -33.20
N MET A 242 -3.70 35.93 -32.39
CA MET A 242 -3.84 35.88 -30.93
C MET A 242 -4.04 37.27 -30.33
N SER A 243 -3.19 38.25 -30.67
CA SER A 243 -3.37 39.63 -30.21
C SER A 243 -4.71 40.24 -30.62
N TYR A 244 -5.22 39.92 -31.81
CA TYR A 244 -6.52 40.36 -32.31
C TYR A 244 -7.66 39.93 -31.40
N PHE A 245 -7.82 38.61 -31.27
CA PHE A 245 -8.90 38.03 -30.50
C PHE A 245 -8.75 38.32 -29.01
N MET A 246 -7.54 38.33 -28.47
CA MET A 246 -7.29 38.77 -27.08
C MET A 246 -7.79 40.20 -26.86
N GLY A 247 -7.42 41.15 -27.73
CA GLY A 247 -7.90 42.53 -27.60
C GLY A 247 -9.43 42.65 -27.74
N LEU A 248 -10.07 41.79 -28.54
CA LEU A 248 -11.52 41.76 -28.70
C LEU A 248 -12.21 41.26 -27.42
N GLU A 249 -11.76 40.13 -26.89
CA GLU A 249 -12.28 39.54 -25.64
C GLU A 249 -12.09 40.53 -24.47
N LEU A 250 -10.91 41.13 -24.36
CA LEU A 250 -10.62 42.17 -23.37
C LEU A 250 -11.55 43.39 -23.50
N LEU A 251 -12.08 43.71 -24.68
CA LEU A 251 -13.01 44.84 -24.84
C LEU A 251 -14.46 44.44 -24.56
N GLN A 252 -14.84 43.19 -24.87
CA GLN A 252 -16.22 42.70 -24.76
C GLN A 252 -16.60 42.25 -23.35
N MET A 253 -15.65 41.76 -22.56
CA MET A 253 -15.93 41.29 -21.20
C MET A 253 -16.37 42.45 -20.29
N GLY A 254 -17.13 42.16 -19.23
CA GLY A 254 -17.44 43.14 -18.19
C GLY A 254 -16.31 43.29 -17.15
N LEU A 255 -16.15 44.48 -16.56
CA LEU A 255 -15.18 44.74 -15.46
C LEU A 255 -15.80 44.56 -14.06
N ASP A 256 -17.06 44.19 -14.03
CA ASP A 256 -17.89 43.92 -12.85
C ASP A 256 -17.47 42.65 -12.08
N ARG A 257 -16.68 41.77 -12.71
CA ARG A 257 -16.03 40.63 -12.04
C ARG A 257 -14.53 40.49 -12.39
N PRO A 258 -13.69 40.05 -11.45
CA PRO A 258 -12.25 39.88 -11.65
C PRO A 258 -11.95 38.66 -12.55
N LEU A 259 -11.69 38.83 -13.84
CA LEU A 259 -11.43 37.77 -14.84
C LEU A 259 -10.10 37.05 -14.60
N THR A 260 -10.00 35.74 -14.86
CA THR A 260 -8.73 35.01 -14.77
C THR A 260 -8.02 34.85 -16.12
N TYR A 261 -6.71 34.58 -16.10
CA TYR A 261 -5.95 34.28 -17.32
C TYR A 261 -6.48 33.05 -18.06
N ARG A 262 -6.94 32.03 -17.33
CA ARG A 262 -7.58 30.83 -17.88
C ARG A 262 -8.83 31.17 -18.68
N GLU A 263 -9.74 31.95 -18.10
CA GLU A 263 -10.98 32.35 -18.79
C GLU A 263 -10.69 33.13 -20.07
N LEU A 264 -9.68 34.01 -20.05
CA LEU A 264 -9.22 34.73 -21.24
C LEU A 264 -8.63 33.77 -22.27
N HIS A 265 -7.74 32.87 -21.85
CA HIS A 265 -7.07 31.91 -22.73
C HIS A 265 -8.04 30.95 -23.40
N GLU A 266 -9.00 30.37 -22.68
CA GLU A 266 -10.01 29.46 -23.22
C GLU A 266 -10.78 30.10 -24.40
N ARG A 267 -11.22 31.35 -24.23
CA ARG A 267 -11.96 32.10 -25.25
C ARG A 267 -11.08 32.50 -26.43
N VAL A 268 -9.88 33.03 -26.16
CA VAL A 268 -8.93 33.43 -27.22
C VAL A 268 -8.50 32.23 -28.04
N ARG A 269 -8.16 31.11 -27.40
CA ARG A 269 -7.75 29.87 -28.06
C ARG A 269 -8.83 29.38 -29.01
N ALA A 270 -10.07 29.33 -28.57
CA ALA A 270 -11.14 28.82 -29.41
C ALA A 270 -11.50 29.76 -30.58
N GLN A 271 -11.43 31.08 -30.40
CA GLN A 271 -11.57 32.05 -31.50
C GLN A 271 -10.44 31.89 -32.54
N VAL A 272 -9.19 31.77 -32.08
CA VAL A 272 -8.03 31.56 -32.97
C VAL A 272 -8.16 30.23 -33.72
N ASN A 273 -8.45 29.12 -33.02
CA ASN A 273 -8.59 27.79 -33.61
C ASN A 273 -9.75 27.72 -34.63
N SER A 274 -10.83 28.49 -34.41
CA SER A 274 -11.95 28.58 -35.37
C SER A 274 -11.50 29.13 -36.73
N ARG A 275 -10.49 30.00 -36.73
CA ARG A 275 -9.98 30.68 -37.92
C ARG A 275 -8.71 30.06 -38.51
N TYR A 276 -7.86 29.52 -37.65
CA TYR A 276 -6.57 28.92 -37.93
C TYR A 276 -6.42 27.62 -37.14
N ARG A 277 -6.79 26.48 -37.74
CA ARG A 277 -6.76 25.17 -37.07
C ARG A 277 -5.36 24.71 -36.64
N ASN A 278 -4.31 25.27 -37.24
CA ASN A 278 -2.91 24.94 -36.97
C ASN A 278 -2.20 26.02 -36.13
N GLN A 279 -2.96 26.82 -35.38
CA GLN A 279 -2.44 27.82 -34.46
C GLN A 279 -3.20 27.73 -33.14
N THR A 280 -2.54 27.22 -32.11
CA THR A 280 -3.09 27.03 -30.77
C THR A 280 -2.36 27.98 -29.83
N PRO A 281 -3.01 29.07 -29.35
CA PRO A 281 -2.44 29.93 -28.32
C PRO A 281 -2.15 29.13 -27.04
N GLN A 282 -1.00 29.39 -26.41
CA GLN A 282 -0.60 28.76 -25.15
C GLN A 282 -0.78 29.73 -23.98
N CYS A 283 -1.10 29.19 -22.81
CA CYS A 283 -1.12 29.93 -21.54
C CYS A 283 -0.53 29.05 -20.45
N GLU A 284 0.50 29.55 -19.76
CA GLU A 284 1.28 28.79 -18.78
C GLU A 284 1.49 29.60 -17.50
N GLY A 285 1.77 28.91 -16.40
CA GLY A 285 2.07 29.51 -15.10
C GLY A 285 0.83 29.64 -14.21
N ASP A 286 0.69 30.76 -13.49
CA ASP A 286 -0.43 31.01 -12.56
C ASP A 286 -1.72 31.43 -13.29
N ILE A 287 -2.23 30.55 -14.16
CA ILE A 287 -3.34 30.83 -15.08
C ILE A 287 -4.69 31.06 -14.36
N ASP A 288 -4.80 30.63 -13.11
CA ASP A 288 -5.99 30.82 -12.28
C ASP A 288 -6.00 32.18 -11.56
N ARG A 289 -4.92 32.96 -11.66
CA ARG A 289 -4.86 34.33 -11.15
C ARG A 289 -5.74 35.27 -11.95
N GLU A 290 -6.27 36.28 -11.26
CA GLU A 290 -6.90 37.43 -11.90
C GLU A 290 -5.96 38.10 -12.91
N LEU A 291 -6.50 38.46 -14.06
CA LEU A 291 -5.84 39.20 -15.13
C LEU A 291 -5.33 40.55 -14.59
N PHE A 292 -4.01 40.70 -14.55
CA PHE A 292 -3.28 41.81 -13.92
C PHE A 292 -3.57 42.01 -12.42
N GLY A 293 -4.27 41.09 -11.78
CA GLY A 293 -4.58 41.11 -10.35
C GLY A 293 -3.68 40.19 -9.54
N GLY A 294 -3.80 40.27 -8.21
CA GLY A 294 -3.08 39.41 -7.27
C GLY A 294 -3.95 38.32 -6.63
N ILE A 295 -5.27 38.35 -6.87
CA ILE A 295 -6.23 37.43 -6.25
C ILE A 295 -6.38 36.20 -7.13
N ARG A 296 -6.47 35.03 -6.51
CA ARG A 296 -6.91 33.79 -7.15
C ARG A 296 -8.37 33.55 -6.75
N PRO A 297 -9.34 33.78 -7.66
CA PRO A 297 -10.72 33.49 -7.37
C PRO A 297 -10.90 31.99 -7.10
N GLN A 298 -11.71 31.63 -6.11
CA GLN A 298 -12.12 30.25 -5.93
C GLN A 298 -12.92 29.78 -7.15
N ARG A 299 -12.70 28.54 -7.55
CA ARG A 299 -13.24 27.92 -8.76
C ARG A 299 -13.46 26.43 -8.49
N ASP A 300 -14.60 25.92 -8.94
CA ASP A 300 -14.86 24.49 -9.09
C ASP A 300 -14.38 24.04 -10.48
N LEU A 301 -14.13 22.74 -10.67
CA LEU A 301 -13.84 22.21 -11.99
C LEU A 301 -15.12 22.02 -12.80
N PHE A 302 -15.02 22.30 -14.10
CA PHE A 302 -16.11 22.15 -15.06
C PHE A 302 -15.54 21.60 -16.36
N PHE A 303 -16.34 20.79 -17.05
CA PHE A 303 -16.19 20.64 -18.49
C PHE A 303 -16.74 21.90 -19.18
N ALA A 304 -16.22 22.24 -20.35
CA ALA A 304 -16.68 23.34 -21.18
C ALA A 304 -17.23 22.81 -22.51
N VAL A 305 -18.32 23.41 -22.98
CA VAL A 305 -18.80 23.21 -24.35
C VAL A 305 -17.84 23.93 -25.31
N VAL A 306 -16.97 23.18 -25.99
CA VAL A 306 -15.88 23.73 -26.83
C VAL A 306 -16.26 23.87 -28.30
N GLU A 307 -17.25 23.13 -28.78
CA GLU A 307 -17.69 23.19 -30.17
C GLU A 307 -19.18 22.84 -30.31
N GLN A 308 -19.83 23.42 -31.32
CA GLN A 308 -21.20 23.10 -31.71
C GLN A 308 -21.23 22.80 -33.21
N SER A 309 -21.28 21.51 -33.55
CA SER A 309 -21.20 21.06 -34.94
C SER A 309 -21.99 19.75 -35.11
N GLY A 310 -22.51 19.51 -36.32
CA GLY A 310 -23.25 18.27 -36.61
C GLY A 310 -24.54 18.06 -35.82
N GLY A 311 -25.06 19.08 -35.11
CA GLY A 311 -26.18 18.94 -34.19
C GLY A 311 -25.80 18.49 -32.77
N PHE A 312 -24.51 18.40 -32.47
CA PHE A 312 -23.97 18.04 -31.16
C PHE A 312 -23.31 19.23 -30.46
N HIS A 313 -23.33 19.19 -29.13
CA HIS A 313 -22.54 20.04 -28.24
C HIS A 313 -21.32 19.24 -27.78
N TRP A 314 -20.15 19.55 -28.33
CA TRP A 314 -18.91 18.88 -27.96
C TRP A 314 -18.35 19.47 -26.67
N ILE A 315 -18.15 18.61 -25.67
CA ILE A 315 -17.51 18.97 -24.40
C ILE A 315 -16.05 18.53 -24.38
N ASP A 316 -15.20 19.21 -23.61
CA ASP A 316 -13.80 18.85 -23.35
C ASP A 316 -13.63 17.75 -22.28
N GLY A 317 -14.53 16.78 -22.29
CA GLY A 317 -14.48 15.57 -21.48
C GLY A 317 -14.78 14.35 -22.33
N GLY A 318 -14.15 13.22 -22.02
CA GLY A 318 -14.21 11.99 -22.82
C GLY A 318 -14.03 10.73 -21.99
N VAL A 319 -13.92 9.58 -22.66
CA VAL A 319 -13.74 8.28 -21.99
C VAL A 319 -12.45 8.22 -21.15
N ALA A 320 -11.41 8.98 -21.51
CA ALA A 320 -10.19 9.10 -20.70
C ALA A 320 -10.43 9.85 -19.37
N HIS A 321 -11.50 10.65 -19.28
CA HIS A 321 -11.97 11.30 -18.05
C HIS A 321 -13.06 10.48 -17.35
N GLY A 322 -13.44 9.34 -17.90
CA GLY A 322 -14.56 8.54 -17.42
C GLY A 322 -15.95 8.98 -17.92
N LEU A 323 -16.06 9.76 -19.00
CA LEU A 323 -17.36 10.01 -19.64
C LEU A 323 -17.64 8.93 -20.69
N ALA A 324 -18.79 8.28 -20.60
CA ALA A 324 -19.22 7.27 -21.57
C ALA A 324 -20.66 7.56 -22.04
N GLU A 325 -21.09 6.91 -23.12
CA GLU A 325 -22.42 7.07 -23.72
C GLU A 325 -23.52 6.95 -22.66
N GLY A 326 -24.49 7.85 -22.65
CA GLY A 326 -25.55 7.95 -21.63
C GLY A 326 -25.16 8.68 -20.34
N SER A 327 -23.92 9.16 -20.22
CA SER A 327 -23.55 10.08 -19.14
C SER A 327 -24.30 11.41 -19.32
N GLN A 328 -24.87 11.96 -18.26
CA GLN A 328 -25.59 13.22 -18.29
C GLN A 328 -24.80 14.31 -17.57
N LEU A 329 -24.85 15.54 -18.07
CA LEU A 329 -24.17 16.71 -17.51
C LEU A 329 -25.16 17.88 -17.36
N LYS A 330 -25.18 18.49 -16.18
CA LYS A 330 -25.89 19.75 -15.96
C LYS A 330 -25.04 20.90 -16.47
N VAL A 331 -25.66 21.77 -17.26
CA VAL A 331 -24.98 22.89 -17.90
C VAL A 331 -25.37 24.19 -17.22
N TYR A 332 -24.39 25.06 -17.02
CA TYR A 332 -24.47 26.37 -16.40
C TYR A 332 -23.90 27.44 -17.35
N PRO A 333 -24.23 28.73 -17.13
CA PRO A 333 -23.67 29.81 -17.93
C PRO A 333 -22.13 29.81 -17.96
N PRO A 334 -21.49 30.28 -19.05
CA PRO A 334 -20.02 30.32 -19.16
C PRO A 334 -19.30 31.09 -18.04
N GLU A 335 -20.01 32.00 -17.39
CA GLU A 335 -19.50 32.88 -16.34
C GLU A 335 -19.49 32.23 -14.94
N THR A 336 -20.05 31.03 -14.82
CA THR A 336 -20.07 30.26 -13.57
C THR A 336 -18.66 29.85 -13.16
N ARG A 337 -18.30 30.15 -11.90
CA ARG A 337 -17.01 29.77 -11.28
C ARG A 337 -17.14 28.75 -10.18
N THR A 338 -18.24 28.80 -9.44
CA THR A 338 -18.56 27.84 -8.38
C THR A 338 -20.03 27.49 -8.52
N LEU A 339 -20.42 26.25 -8.23
CA LEU A 339 -21.83 25.90 -8.26
C LEU A 339 -22.64 26.50 -7.12
N GLU A 340 -22.00 26.79 -5.97
CA GLU A 340 -22.65 27.46 -4.85
C GLU A 340 -23.31 28.79 -5.29
N GLY A 341 -22.71 29.48 -6.25
CA GLY A 341 -23.23 30.72 -6.85
C GLY A 341 -23.88 30.58 -8.23
N ALA A 342 -23.98 29.38 -8.81
CA ALA A 342 -24.35 29.19 -10.22
C ALA A 342 -25.84 29.34 -10.53
N GLY A 343 -26.71 29.25 -9.51
CA GLY A 343 -28.16 29.20 -9.70
C GLY A 343 -28.64 27.88 -10.34
N ALA A 344 -29.77 27.92 -11.03
CA ALA A 344 -30.33 26.74 -11.70
C ALA A 344 -29.58 26.42 -13.02
N PRO A 345 -29.42 25.13 -13.38
CA PRO A 345 -28.80 24.74 -14.64
C PRO A 345 -29.63 25.25 -15.83
N ILE A 346 -28.96 25.70 -16.89
CA ILE A 346 -29.58 26.16 -18.14
C ILE A 346 -30.07 24.99 -19.01
N ALA A 347 -29.41 23.83 -18.95
CA ALA A 347 -29.75 22.64 -19.71
C ALA A 347 -29.20 21.38 -19.04
N THR A 348 -29.67 20.21 -19.48
CA THR A 348 -28.99 18.93 -19.24
C THR A 348 -28.55 18.35 -20.58
N LEU A 349 -27.26 18.04 -20.69
CA LEU A 349 -26.65 17.37 -21.83
C LEU A 349 -26.52 15.87 -21.55
N GLU A 350 -26.68 15.04 -22.56
CA GLU A 350 -26.41 13.60 -22.50
C GLU A 350 -25.34 13.26 -23.55
N VAL A 351 -24.33 12.47 -23.16
CA VAL A 351 -23.27 11.99 -24.05
C VAL A 351 -23.87 10.96 -24.99
N VAL A 352 -23.83 11.23 -26.28
CA VAL A 352 -24.35 10.34 -27.35
C VAL A 352 -23.21 9.82 -28.22
N GLU A 353 -22.10 10.54 -28.29
CA GLU A 353 -20.90 10.15 -29.04
C GLU A 353 -19.68 10.17 -28.12
N GLU A 354 -19.07 9.00 -27.93
CA GLU A 354 -17.86 8.83 -27.13
C GLU A 354 -16.62 9.21 -27.93
N GLY A 355 -15.82 10.12 -27.40
CA GLY A 355 -14.44 10.34 -27.86
C GLY A 355 -13.46 10.28 -26.70
N ALA A 356 -12.16 10.13 -27.01
CA ALA A 356 -11.11 9.94 -26.00
C ALA A 356 -11.09 11.06 -24.96
N VAL A 357 -11.02 12.29 -25.45
CA VAL A 357 -10.85 13.51 -24.64
C VAL A 357 -12.00 14.50 -24.84
N ARG A 358 -12.86 14.28 -25.82
CA ARG A 358 -14.05 15.10 -26.11
C ARG A 358 -15.23 14.20 -26.41
N SER A 359 -16.42 14.61 -26.02
CA SER A 359 -17.64 13.82 -26.24
C SER A 359 -18.71 14.68 -26.91
N GLY A 360 -19.42 14.09 -27.86
CA GLY A 360 -20.56 14.72 -28.51
C GLY A 360 -21.81 14.54 -27.65
N CYS A 361 -22.40 15.65 -27.21
CA CYS A 361 -23.58 15.64 -26.36
C CYS A 361 -24.82 16.21 -27.06
N GLN A 362 -26.01 15.75 -26.65
CA GLN A 362 -27.30 16.32 -27.05
C GLN A 362 -28.08 16.82 -25.84
N THR A 363 -28.93 17.82 -26.02
CA THR A 363 -29.81 18.30 -24.95
C THR A 363 -30.91 17.28 -24.66
N VAL A 364 -31.07 16.92 -23.38
CA VAL A 364 -32.17 16.04 -22.91
C VAL A 364 -33.53 16.68 -23.15
N GLU A 365 -33.62 18.01 -23.01
CA GLU A 365 -34.82 18.81 -23.30
C GLU A 365 -34.68 19.52 -24.65
N ALA A 366 -35.66 19.36 -25.55
CA ALA A 366 -35.63 19.97 -26.87
C ALA A 366 -35.88 21.48 -26.84
N GLY A 367 -35.11 22.24 -27.62
CA GLY A 367 -35.32 23.68 -27.84
C GLY A 367 -34.56 24.62 -26.88
N VAL A 368 -33.68 24.08 -26.03
CA VAL A 368 -32.85 24.86 -25.11
C VAL A 368 -31.55 25.31 -25.80
N ALA A 369 -31.28 26.62 -25.80
CA ALA A 369 -30.05 27.16 -26.38
C ALA A 369 -28.88 27.07 -25.37
N VAL A 370 -27.92 26.21 -25.65
CA VAL A 370 -26.66 26.12 -24.90
C VAL A 370 -25.63 27.06 -25.54
N PRO A 371 -25.04 28.03 -24.82
CA PRO A 371 -23.98 28.86 -25.38
C PRO A 371 -22.66 28.09 -25.48
N LEU A 372 -21.75 28.55 -26.35
CA LEU A 372 -20.37 28.08 -26.36
C LEU A 372 -19.69 28.45 -25.02
N TYR A 373 -18.79 27.59 -24.54
CA TYR A 373 -18.10 27.67 -23.25
C TYR A 373 -19.01 27.57 -22.02
N ALA A 374 -20.25 27.10 -22.19
CA ALA A 374 -21.09 26.78 -21.05
C ALA A 374 -20.41 25.74 -20.16
N ARG A 375 -20.55 25.90 -18.83
CA ARG A 375 -19.89 25.06 -17.83
C ARG A 375 -20.76 23.83 -17.57
N ALA A 376 -20.23 22.65 -17.85
CA ALA A 376 -20.90 21.38 -17.71
C ALA A 376 -20.32 20.62 -16.50
N VAL A 377 -21.20 20.18 -15.63
CA VAL A 377 -20.90 19.37 -14.46
C VAL A 377 -21.54 18.02 -14.65
N VAL A 378 -20.81 16.96 -14.33
CA VAL A 378 -21.35 15.61 -14.42
C VAL A 378 -22.56 15.50 -13.51
N HIS A 379 -23.69 15.10 -14.09
CA HIS A 379 -24.96 14.79 -13.42
C HIS A 379 -25.15 13.28 -13.26
N ARG A 380 -24.66 12.52 -14.22
CA ARG A 380 -24.71 11.06 -14.15
C ARG A 380 -23.58 10.49 -14.97
N ILE A 381 -22.81 9.59 -14.40
CA ILE A 381 -21.83 8.82 -15.16
C ILE A 381 -22.52 7.52 -15.62
N ASN A 382 -22.45 7.22 -16.91
CA ASN A 382 -22.83 5.92 -17.43
C ASN A 382 -21.58 5.18 -17.91
N GLN A 383 -20.82 4.59 -16.98
CA GLN A 383 -19.60 3.84 -17.29
C GLN A 383 -19.77 2.31 -17.10
N GLY A 384 -20.96 1.76 -17.37
CA GLY A 384 -21.22 0.36 -17.01
C GLY A 384 -21.14 0.12 -15.49
N ASP A 385 -20.24 -0.77 -15.03
CA ASP A 385 -20.11 -1.27 -13.63
C ASP A 385 -19.15 -0.42 -12.75
N MET A 386 -19.26 0.92 -12.81
CA MET A 386 -18.45 1.85 -11.98
C MET A 386 -19.08 2.21 -10.62
N GLN A 387 -20.23 1.59 -10.30
CA GLN A 387 -20.73 1.49 -8.92
C GLN A 387 -19.95 0.39 -8.20
N ARG A 388 -19.31 0.74 -7.10
CA ARG A 388 -18.60 -0.21 -6.24
C ARG A 388 -19.58 -0.93 -5.34
N LYS A 389 -19.50 -2.25 -5.33
CA LYS A 389 -20.41 -3.08 -4.53
C LYS A 389 -19.98 -3.01 -3.08
N VAL A 390 -20.93 -2.69 -2.20
CA VAL A 390 -20.72 -2.59 -0.76
C VAL A 390 -21.62 -3.59 -0.05
N VAL A 391 -21.03 -4.49 0.71
CA VAL A 391 -21.76 -5.41 1.60
C VAL A 391 -21.81 -4.81 3.00
N LEU A 392 -22.97 -4.90 3.65
CA LEU A 392 -23.16 -4.44 5.03
C LEU A 392 -23.13 -5.65 5.97
N ASP A 393 -22.09 -5.74 6.79
CA ASP A 393 -21.94 -6.72 7.88
C ASP A 393 -22.32 -6.04 9.21
N ILE A 394 -23.60 -5.70 9.35
CA ILE A 394 -24.15 -4.96 10.49
C ILE A 394 -25.29 -5.80 11.10
N PRO A 395 -25.08 -6.44 12.25
CA PRO A 395 -26.10 -7.28 12.90
C PRO A 395 -27.33 -6.50 13.39
N ASP A 396 -27.18 -5.21 13.69
CA ASP A 396 -28.29 -4.35 14.13
C ASP A 396 -29.16 -3.94 12.94
N ALA A 397 -30.41 -4.40 12.91
CA ALA A 397 -31.34 -4.16 11.80
C ALA A 397 -31.70 -2.67 11.61
N GLY A 398 -31.71 -1.87 12.69
CA GLY A 398 -32.01 -0.44 12.63
C GLY A 398 -30.86 0.34 12.02
N LEU A 399 -29.63 0.06 12.46
CA LEU A 399 -28.42 0.66 11.94
C LEU A 399 -28.13 0.20 10.50
N HIS A 400 -28.36 -1.08 10.19
CA HIS A 400 -28.26 -1.58 8.82
C HIS A 400 -29.19 -0.81 7.87
N ALA A 401 -30.46 -0.60 8.27
CA ALA A 401 -31.41 0.17 7.49
C ALA A 401 -30.99 1.65 7.35
N ALA A 402 -30.45 2.26 8.42
CA ALA A 402 -29.97 3.65 8.39
C ALA A 402 -28.75 3.82 7.46
N VAL A 403 -27.77 2.92 7.53
CA VAL A 403 -26.58 2.91 6.65
C VAL A 403 -27.01 2.66 5.21
N SER A 404 -27.86 1.67 4.96
CA SER A 404 -28.39 1.36 3.62
C SER A 404 -29.16 2.56 3.03
N ALA A 405 -30.00 3.23 3.83
CA ALA A 405 -30.72 4.42 3.40
C ALA A 405 -29.79 5.59 3.08
N ARG A 406 -28.72 5.80 3.87
CA ARG A 406 -27.75 6.87 3.65
C ARG A 406 -26.88 6.65 2.41
N LEU A 407 -26.53 5.39 2.12
CA LEU A 407 -25.79 5.00 0.91
C LEU A 407 -26.69 4.91 -0.33
N GLY A 408 -28.01 4.85 -0.14
CA GLY A 408 -29.00 4.79 -1.21
C GLY A 408 -29.39 6.17 -1.78
N PRO A 409 -30.16 6.19 -2.88
CA PRO A 409 -30.56 7.41 -3.61
C PRO A 409 -31.60 8.28 -2.88
N GLN A 410 -31.82 8.05 -1.58
CA GLN A 410 -32.79 8.78 -0.74
C GLN A 410 -32.11 9.59 0.37
N ALA A 411 -30.90 10.12 0.11
CA ALA A 411 -30.23 10.98 1.07
C ALA A 411 -31.09 12.23 1.41
N PRO A 412 -31.13 12.67 2.68
CA PRO A 412 -31.84 13.88 3.09
C PRO A 412 -31.32 15.12 2.33
N VAL A 413 -32.21 16.08 2.08
CA VAL A 413 -31.87 17.36 1.43
C VAL A 413 -30.76 18.07 2.23
N GLY A 414 -29.62 18.34 1.60
CA GLY A 414 -28.47 19.02 2.22
C GLY A 414 -27.21 18.16 2.39
N HIS A 415 -27.25 16.87 2.04
CA HIS A 415 -26.12 15.94 2.13
C HIS A 415 -25.70 15.42 0.74
N GLU A 416 -24.42 15.03 0.59
CA GLU A 416 -23.91 14.42 -0.64
C GLU A 416 -24.65 13.10 -0.91
N ASP A 417 -25.38 13.08 -2.03
CA ASP A 417 -25.65 11.88 -2.84
C ASP A 417 -24.45 10.89 -2.88
N VAL A 418 -24.54 9.60 -2.61
CA VAL A 418 -23.38 8.69 -2.85
C VAL A 418 -23.71 7.48 -3.71
N SER A 419 -24.98 7.35 -4.08
CA SER A 419 -25.50 6.24 -4.89
C SER A 419 -24.95 6.12 -6.31
N PRO A 420 -24.33 7.13 -6.95
CA PRO A 420 -23.60 6.92 -8.21
C PRO A 420 -22.30 6.14 -8.04
N TYR A 421 -21.68 6.16 -6.86
CA TYR A 421 -20.39 5.52 -6.61
C TYR A 421 -20.51 4.17 -5.93
N VAL A 422 -21.56 3.99 -5.13
CA VAL A 422 -21.73 2.84 -4.25
C VAL A 422 -23.06 2.17 -4.54
N GLN A 423 -23.03 0.84 -4.65
CA GLN A 423 -24.21 -0.01 -4.68
C GLN A 423 -24.18 -0.94 -3.48
N VAL A 424 -25.16 -0.80 -2.59
CA VAL A 424 -25.36 -1.75 -1.49
C VAL A 424 -25.89 -3.08 -2.07
N VAL A 425 -25.23 -4.18 -1.72
CA VAL A 425 -25.62 -5.55 -2.12
C VAL A 425 -25.74 -6.44 -0.89
N ASP A 426 -26.70 -7.37 -0.92
CA ASP A 426 -26.99 -8.24 0.23
C ASP A 426 -25.90 -9.32 0.42
N GLU A 427 -25.42 -9.94 -0.67
CA GLU A 427 -24.40 -11.00 -0.64
C GLU A 427 -23.56 -11.00 -1.94
N GLY A 428 -22.31 -11.51 -1.88
CA GLY A 428 -21.45 -11.75 -3.05
C GLY A 428 -20.08 -11.08 -2.98
N ALA A 429 -19.33 -11.16 -4.09
CA ALA A 429 -18.05 -10.47 -4.23
C ALA A 429 -18.28 -8.95 -4.25
N ALA A 430 -17.79 -8.28 -3.20
CA ALA A 430 -17.95 -6.85 -3.00
C ALA A 430 -16.59 -6.15 -3.02
N ASP A 431 -16.59 -4.91 -3.48
CA ASP A 431 -15.42 -4.03 -3.48
C ASP A 431 -15.07 -3.60 -2.04
N PHE A 432 -16.10 -3.25 -1.27
CA PHE A 432 -15.95 -2.83 0.12
C PHE A 432 -16.94 -3.57 1.02
N ARG A 433 -16.60 -3.66 2.31
CA ARG A 433 -17.47 -4.15 3.36
C ARG A 433 -17.59 -3.10 4.45
N VAL A 434 -18.81 -2.76 4.86
CA VAL A 434 -19.05 -1.95 6.05
C VAL A 434 -19.40 -2.89 7.20
N ALA A 435 -18.53 -3.00 8.20
CA ALA A 435 -18.73 -3.90 9.33
C ALA A 435 -18.95 -3.12 10.63
N LEU A 436 -19.80 -3.64 11.53
CA LEU A 436 -19.95 -3.11 12.89
C LEU A 436 -19.04 -3.89 13.85
N ARG A 437 -18.03 -3.23 14.43
CA ARG A 437 -17.10 -3.79 15.42
C ARG A 437 -16.98 -2.85 16.62
N LYS A 438 -17.11 -3.37 17.84
CA LYS A 438 -16.97 -2.60 19.10
C LYS A 438 -17.73 -1.26 19.10
N GLU A 439 -18.98 -1.26 18.63
CA GLU A 439 -19.83 -0.05 18.51
C GLU A 439 -19.31 1.03 17.54
N ARG A 440 -18.47 0.65 16.57
CA ARG A 440 -17.99 1.53 15.49
C ARG A 440 -18.18 0.88 14.13
N LEU A 441 -18.43 1.73 13.12
CA LEU A 441 -18.55 1.31 11.73
C LEU A 441 -17.15 1.34 11.09
N GLU A 442 -16.78 0.26 10.43
CA GLU A 442 -15.49 0.09 9.74
C GLU A 442 -15.70 -0.08 8.24
N ILE A 443 -14.85 0.57 7.42
CA ILE A 443 -14.79 0.29 5.98
C ILE A 443 -13.61 -0.65 5.72
N GLN A 444 -13.90 -1.85 5.25
CA GLN A 444 -12.95 -2.91 4.97
C GLN A 444 -12.88 -3.21 3.46
N ASP A 445 -11.75 -3.74 2.99
CA ASP A 445 -11.65 -4.33 1.64
C ASP A 445 -12.19 -5.76 1.57
N SER A 446 -12.04 -6.41 0.42
CA SER A 446 -12.45 -7.80 0.20
C SER A 446 -11.71 -8.82 1.06
N THR A 447 -10.56 -8.47 1.66
CA THR A 447 -9.78 -9.32 2.56
C THR A 447 -10.18 -9.14 4.04
N GLY A 448 -10.98 -8.12 4.34
CA GLY A 448 -11.34 -7.72 5.70
C GLY A 448 -10.38 -6.70 6.32
N ALA A 449 -9.43 -6.17 5.55
CA ALA A 449 -8.48 -5.17 6.05
C ALA A 449 -9.13 -3.79 6.14
N LEU A 450 -8.92 -3.10 7.25
CA LEU A 450 -9.45 -1.75 7.51
C LEU A 450 -8.77 -0.69 6.63
N LEU A 451 -9.58 0.12 5.91
CA LEU A 451 -9.08 1.08 4.92
C LEU A 451 -8.95 2.51 5.43
N VAL A 452 -9.83 2.93 6.34
CA VAL A 452 -9.87 4.29 6.93
C VAL A 452 -10.21 4.23 8.42
N ALA A 453 -10.08 5.36 9.13
CA ALA A 453 -10.43 5.46 10.55
C ALA A 453 -11.90 5.09 10.81
N PRO A 454 -12.21 4.23 11.81
CA PRO A 454 -13.58 3.83 12.11
C PRO A 454 -14.49 5.01 12.51
N PHE A 455 -15.78 4.89 12.21
CA PHE A 455 -16.81 5.90 12.42
C PHE A 455 -17.65 5.56 13.65
N ALA A 456 -18.14 6.59 14.34
CA ALA A 456 -19.20 6.40 15.32
C ALA A 456 -20.49 5.98 14.59
N THR A 457 -21.38 5.25 15.27
CA THR A 457 -22.62 4.72 14.67
C THR A 457 -23.59 5.81 14.23
N ASP A 458 -23.43 7.04 14.69
CA ASP A 458 -24.17 8.23 14.30
C ASP A 458 -23.48 9.06 13.17
N ASP A 459 -22.20 8.81 12.87
CA ASP A 459 -21.43 9.53 11.83
C ASP A 459 -21.63 8.90 10.43
N LEU A 460 -22.88 8.79 9.99
CA LEU A 460 -23.24 8.17 8.70
C LEU A 460 -22.81 9.02 7.50
N ASP A 461 -22.74 10.34 7.66
CA ASP A 461 -22.27 11.24 6.60
C ASP A 461 -20.79 11.08 6.34
N GLY A 462 -19.97 11.05 7.39
CA GLY A 462 -18.54 10.80 7.24
C GLY A 462 -18.28 9.44 6.60
N LEU A 463 -19.05 8.41 6.98
CA LEU A 463 -18.95 7.08 6.37
C LEU A 463 -19.25 7.12 4.87
N ALA A 464 -20.32 7.81 4.47
CA ALA A 464 -20.72 7.93 3.08
C ALA A 464 -19.70 8.72 2.25
N GLU A 465 -19.20 9.84 2.78
CA GLU A 465 -18.17 10.68 2.15
C GLU A 465 -16.87 9.89 1.89
N ASP A 466 -16.35 9.19 2.92
CA ASP A 466 -15.14 8.37 2.80
C ASP A 466 -15.35 7.17 1.86
N LEU A 467 -16.52 6.52 1.86
CA LEU A 467 -16.83 5.44 0.92
C LEU A 467 -16.88 5.93 -0.54
N ALA A 468 -17.50 7.09 -0.76
CA ALA A 468 -17.56 7.70 -2.08
C ALA A 468 -16.16 8.08 -2.56
N HIS A 469 -15.32 8.61 -1.67
CA HIS A 469 -13.92 8.91 -1.93
C HIS A 469 -13.13 7.66 -2.32
N LEU A 470 -13.21 6.58 -1.53
CA LEU A 470 -12.57 5.30 -1.86
C LEU A 470 -13.05 4.72 -3.21
N ALA A 471 -14.35 4.84 -3.51
CA ALA A 471 -14.91 4.40 -4.77
C ALA A 471 -14.35 5.22 -5.96
N ARG A 472 -14.18 6.53 -5.80
CA ARG A 472 -13.56 7.42 -6.79
C ARG A 472 -12.09 7.09 -7.03
N TYR A 473 -11.30 6.91 -5.96
CA TYR A 473 -9.93 6.41 -6.06
C TYR A 473 -9.83 5.13 -6.88
N ARG A 474 -10.65 4.12 -6.57
CA ARG A 474 -10.68 2.86 -7.34
C ARG A 474 -11.15 3.06 -8.77
N ASN A 475 -12.10 3.97 -9.01
CA ASN A 475 -12.58 4.28 -10.34
C ASN A 475 -11.47 4.90 -11.20
N ALA A 476 -10.76 5.91 -10.71
CA ALA A 476 -9.62 6.52 -11.40
C ALA A 476 -8.49 5.50 -11.64
N LEU A 477 -8.19 4.66 -10.64
CA LEU A 477 -7.19 3.60 -10.74
C LEU A 477 -7.57 2.55 -11.79
N ASN A 478 -8.86 2.26 -11.96
CA ASN A 478 -9.38 1.27 -12.91
C ASN A 478 -9.68 1.84 -14.31
N LEU A 479 -9.53 3.14 -14.56
CA LEU A 479 -9.68 3.73 -15.90
C LEU A 479 -8.72 3.04 -16.89
N ARG A 480 -9.25 2.30 -17.87
CA ARG A 480 -8.46 1.65 -18.92
C ARG A 480 -9.23 1.73 -20.24
N ASN A 481 -8.51 1.84 -21.35
CA ASN A 481 -9.15 1.75 -22.66
C ASN A 481 -9.52 0.28 -22.96
N ALA A 482 -10.81 -0.04 -22.88
CA ALA A 482 -11.34 -1.38 -23.16
C ALA A 482 -11.74 -1.58 -24.65
N ALA A 483 -11.48 -0.60 -25.53
CA ALA A 483 -11.87 -0.68 -26.93
C ALA A 483 -11.16 -1.84 -27.65
N PRO A 484 -11.91 -2.84 -28.18
CA PRO A 484 -11.32 -3.96 -28.89
C PRO A 484 -10.69 -3.47 -30.21
N GLY A 485 -9.36 -3.45 -30.26
CA GLY A 485 -8.59 -3.05 -31.45
C GLY A 485 -7.90 -1.69 -31.38
N SER A 486 -7.80 -1.06 -30.20
CA SER A 486 -7.00 0.16 -29.99
C SER A 486 -5.57 0.02 -30.53
N GLU A 487 -5.13 0.91 -31.42
CA GLU A 487 -3.77 0.90 -32.00
C GLU A 487 -2.71 1.29 -30.96
N LEU A 488 -3.10 2.05 -29.93
CA LEU A 488 -2.27 2.42 -28.77
C LEU A 488 -2.17 1.36 -27.66
N ALA A 489 -2.89 0.23 -27.76
CA ALA A 489 -2.83 -0.83 -26.75
C ALA A 489 -1.40 -1.39 -26.60
N GLY A 490 -0.82 -1.28 -25.40
CA GLY A 490 0.55 -1.72 -25.11
C GLY A 490 1.66 -0.90 -25.77
N LYS A 491 1.35 0.25 -26.39
CA LYS A 491 2.33 1.13 -27.05
C LYS A 491 2.98 2.15 -26.11
N VAL A 492 2.49 2.26 -24.87
CA VAL A 492 3.07 3.13 -23.85
C VAL A 492 3.66 2.29 -22.72
N THR A 493 4.89 2.60 -22.32
CA THR A 493 5.57 1.94 -21.19
C THR A 493 5.89 2.93 -20.09
N LEU A 494 5.78 2.52 -18.84
CA LEU A 494 6.14 3.31 -17.66
C LEU A 494 7.15 2.53 -16.81
N ALA A 495 8.26 3.15 -16.42
CA ALA A 495 9.25 2.59 -15.52
C ALA A 495 9.71 3.62 -14.48
N VAL A 496 10.12 3.15 -13.30
CA VAL A 496 10.70 3.97 -12.23
C VAL A 496 12.16 3.61 -12.06
N LYS A 497 13.05 4.60 -12.13
CA LYS A 497 14.50 4.46 -12.03
C LYS A 497 15.06 5.34 -10.93
N LYS A 498 16.23 4.98 -10.42
CA LYS A 498 16.96 5.73 -9.39
C LYS A 498 17.76 6.86 -10.03
N LEU A 499 17.67 8.06 -9.47
CA LEU A 499 18.53 9.18 -9.84
C LEU A 499 19.86 9.09 -9.11
N VAL A 500 20.95 9.00 -9.86
CA VAL A 500 22.34 8.97 -9.37
C VAL A 500 23.13 10.07 -10.06
N PHE A 501 24.23 10.53 -9.46
CA PHE A 501 25.12 11.50 -10.07
C PHE A 501 26.43 10.82 -10.42
N ASP A 502 26.89 11.01 -11.66
CA ASP A 502 28.21 10.55 -12.07
C ASP A 502 29.27 11.24 -11.20
N PRO A 503 30.12 10.48 -10.48
CA PRO A 503 31.08 11.07 -9.56
C PRO A 503 32.14 11.94 -10.25
N ALA A 504 32.44 11.69 -11.54
CA ALA A 504 33.42 12.46 -12.31
C ALA A 504 32.82 13.70 -12.98
N THR A 505 31.61 13.59 -13.53
CA THR A 505 31.00 14.67 -14.31
C THR A 505 29.95 15.47 -13.56
N GLN A 506 29.49 14.97 -12.40
CA GLN A 506 28.36 15.50 -11.62
C GLN A 506 27.05 15.61 -12.44
N GLN A 507 26.95 14.84 -13.53
CA GLN A 507 25.74 14.80 -14.35
C GLN A 507 24.75 13.77 -13.80
N PRO A 508 23.43 14.05 -13.87
CA PRO A 508 22.40 13.11 -13.46
C PRO A 508 22.37 11.90 -14.40
N LYS A 509 22.26 10.71 -13.81
CA LYS A 509 22.22 9.41 -14.47
C LYS A 509 21.10 8.57 -13.87
N MET A 510 20.48 7.72 -14.69
CA MET A 510 19.46 6.76 -14.26
C MET A 510 20.10 5.40 -14.00
N GLU A 511 19.73 4.76 -12.89
CA GLU A 511 20.07 3.37 -12.57
C GLU A 511 18.80 2.60 -12.20
N GLU A 512 18.79 1.29 -12.45
CA GLU A 512 17.66 0.43 -12.10
C GLU A 512 17.58 0.25 -10.58
N PHE A 513 16.37 0.28 -10.02
CA PHE A 513 16.15 -0.14 -8.65
C PHE A 513 16.24 -1.68 -8.54
N PRO A 514 16.69 -2.23 -7.40
CA PRO A 514 16.59 -3.65 -7.14
C PRO A 514 15.13 -4.11 -7.18
N ARG A 515 14.83 -5.16 -7.96
CA ARG A 515 13.50 -5.78 -8.00
C ARG A 515 13.28 -6.63 -6.75
N ALA A 516 12.08 -6.58 -6.18
CA ALA A 516 11.63 -7.52 -5.15
C ALA A 516 11.44 -8.92 -5.73
N ALA A 517 11.51 -9.95 -4.87
CA ALA A 517 11.24 -11.34 -5.22
C ALA A 517 9.83 -11.55 -5.83
N GLU A 518 8.87 -10.71 -5.46
CA GLU A 518 7.49 -10.73 -5.96
C GLU A 518 7.26 -9.92 -7.25
N GLY A 519 8.31 -9.33 -7.84
CA GLY A 519 8.22 -8.65 -9.15
C GLY A 519 7.89 -7.15 -9.13
N GLY A 520 7.96 -6.48 -7.98
CA GLY A 520 7.79 -5.03 -7.83
C GLY A 520 9.09 -4.23 -7.61
N THR A 521 9.02 -2.90 -7.72
CA THR A 521 10.15 -1.99 -7.43
C THR A 521 10.09 -1.52 -5.98
N VAL A 522 11.18 -1.67 -5.22
CA VAL A 522 11.25 -1.22 -3.81
C VAL A 522 12.15 0.01 -3.70
N ILE A 523 11.64 1.07 -3.07
CA ILE A 523 12.32 2.36 -2.93
C ILE A 523 12.38 2.75 -1.45
N GLU A 524 13.51 3.28 -0.99
CA GLU A 524 13.64 3.80 0.37
C GLU A 524 13.25 5.28 0.45
N THR A 525 12.64 5.69 1.57
CA THR A 525 12.37 7.11 1.82
C THR A 525 13.64 7.95 1.70
N GLY A 526 13.58 9.05 0.95
CA GLY A 526 14.70 9.93 0.66
C GLY A 526 15.52 9.54 -0.57
N GLU A 527 15.25 8.39 -1.21
CA GLU A 527 15.81 8.09 -2.53
C GLU A 527 15.14 8.94 -3.61
N ARG A 528 15.96 9.40 -4.56
CA ARG A 528 15.48 10.23 -5.68
C ARG A 528 15.06 9.34 -6.84
N VAL A 529 13.89 9.63 -7.40
CA VAL A 529 13.25 8.81 -8.44
C VAL A 529 13.15 9.56 -9.77
N VAL A 530 13.19 8.80 -10.86
CA VAL A 530 12.99 9.26 -12.23
C VAL A 530 11.97 8.35 -12.89
N PHE A 531 10.95 8.93 -13.51
CA PHE A 531 9.97 8.18 -14.30
C PHE A 531 10.39 8.19 -15.77
N GLU A 532 10.36 7.02 -16.40
CA GLU A 532 10.65 6.84 -17.82
C GLU A 532 9.37 6.41 -18.55
N ILE A 533 8.91 7.23 -19.49
CA ILE A 533 7.67 7.03 -20.26
C ILE A 533 8.06 6.82 -21.72
N GLY A 534 7.88 5.61 -22.24
CA GLY A 534 8.20 5.27 -23.63
C GLY A 534 6.96 5.36 -24.53
N ASN A 535 7.06 6.09 -25.64
CA ASN A 535 6.05 6.10 -26.71
C ASN A 535 6.54 5.22 -27.88
N HIS A 536 5.98 4.01 -27.99
CA HIS A 536 6.28 3.05 -29.08
C HIS A 536 5.22 3.05 -30.19
N SER A 537 4.37 4.08 -30.23
CA SER A 537 3.39 4.28 -31.30
C SER A 537 3.97 5.13 -32.43
N ASP A 538 3.24 5.16 -33.55
CA ASP A 538 3.55 6.02 -34.70
C ASP A 538 2.95 7.43 -34.57
N LEU A 539 2.30 7.73 -33.43
CA LEU A 539 1.63 8.99 -33.15
C LEU A 539 2.33 9.73 -31.99
N PRO A 540 2.38 11.07 -32.02
CA PRO A 540 2.75 11.86 -30.85
C PRO A 540 1.64 11.76 -29.78
N LEU A 541 2.01 11.57 -28.51
CA LEU A 541 1.06 11.34 -27.41
C LEU A 541 1.25 12.34 -26.27
N TYR A 542 0.16 12.95 -25.81
CA TYR A 542 0.11 13.73 -24.58
C TYR A 542 0.03 12.76 -23.40
N VAL A 543 0.84 12.98 -22.36
CA VAL A 543 0.92 12.07 -21.21
C VAL A 543 0.62 12.82 -19.91
N ALA A 544 -0.20 12.22 -19.06
CA ALA A 544 -0.43 12.66 -17.69
C ALA A 544 -0.01 11.53 -16.73
N LEU A 545 0.91 11.82 -15.82
CA LEU A 545 1.40 10.89 -14.80
C LEU A 545 0.70 11.19 -13.47
N PHE A 546 0.06 10.17 -12.91
CA PHE A 546 -0.63 10.21 -11.64
C PHE A 546 0.08 9.36 -10.60
N ASP A 547 0.13 9.87 -9.38
CA ASP A 547 0.45 9.13 -8.17
C ASP A 547 -0.85 8.76 -7.43
N PHE A 548 -1.05 7.46 -7.22
CA PHE A 548 -2.12 6.93 -6.38
C PHE A 548 -1.53 6.65 -5.00
N GLY A 549 -1.57 7.67 -4.15
CA GLY A 549 -0.84 7.71 -2.90
C GLY A 549 -1.43 6.81 -1.81
N PRO A 550 -0.67 6.61 -0.72
CA PRO A 550 -0.97 5.64 0.30
C PRO A 550 -2.02 6.11 1.30
N LYS A 551 -2.56 7.33 1.19
CA LYS A 551 -3.70 7.85 1.97
C LYS A 551 -4.95 8.04 1.10
N TRP A 552 -5.03 7.31 -0.01
CA TRP A 552 -6.13 7.36 -0.99
C TRP A 552 -6.19 8.66 -1.80
N GLU A 553 -5.14 9.47 -1.80
CA GLU A 553 -4.99 10.63 -2.68
C GLU A 553 -4.68 10.24 -4.12
N VAL A 554 -5.05 11.11 -5.07
CA VAL A 554 -4.65 11.02 -6.47
C VAL A 554 -4.07 12.37 -6.85
N GLU A 555 -2.78 12.38 -7.13
CA GLU A 555 -2.04 13.59 -7.48
C GLU A 555 -1.50 13.48 -8.90
N GLN A 556 -1.69 14.51 -9.71
CA GLN A 556 -1.07 14.59 -11.03
C GLN A 556 0.37 15.11 -10.88
N LEU A 557 1.36 14.22 -11.03
CA LEU A 557 2.78 14.57 -10.96
C LEU A 557 3.30 15.27 -12.22
N TYR A 558 2.75 14.91 -13.38
CA TYR A 558 3.09 15.51 -14.66
C TYR A 558 1.84 15.65 -15.53
N PRO A 559 1.68 16.77 -16.26
CA PRO A 559 2.52 17.99 -16.25
C PRO A 559 2.39 18.81 -14.95
N GLN A 560 3.48 19.43 -14.50
CA GLN A 560 3.52 20.26 -13.28
C GLN A 560 3.03 21.70 -13.50
N ILE A 561 3.19 22.22 -14.73
CA ILE A 561 2.74 23.55 -15.11
C ILE A 561 1.37 23.40 -15.76
N LYS A 562 0.37 24.11 -15.23
CA LYS A 562 -0.98 24.11 -15.76
C LYS A 562 -1.03 24.83 -17.11
N GLY A 563 -1.63 24.19 -18.11
CA GLY A 563 -1.97 24.82 -19.39
C GLY A 563 -1.49 24.06 -20.62
N ALA A 564 -0.51 24.62 -21.31
CA ALA A 564 0.06 24.12 -22.55
C ALA A 564 0.88 22.84 -22.35
N HIS A 565 0.42 21.71 -22.90
CA HIS A 565 1.18 20.46 -22.86
C HIS A 565 1.79 20.15 -24.22
N GLU A 566 2.97 19.53 -24.22
CA GLU A 566 3.63 19.04 -25.42
C GLU A 566 3.54 17.52 -25.51
N PRO A 567 3.30 16.95 -26.70
CA PRO A 567 3.20 15.51 -26.83
C PRO A 567 4.59 14.87 -26.92
N VAL A 568 4.75 13.72 -26.25
CA VAL A 568 5.88 12.81 -26.40
C VAL A 568 5.88 12.26 -27.83
N GLN A 569 6.96 12.52 -28.58
CA GLN A 569 7.07 12.17 -29.98
C GLN A 569 7.06 10.64 -30.20
N ALA A 570 6.53 10.22 -31.35
CA ALA A 570 6.52 8.82 -31.78
C ALA A 570 7.91 8.19 -31.74
N GLY A 571 8.02 6.99 -31.17
CA GLY A 571 9.27 6.24 -31.04
C GLY A 571 10.29 6.80 -30.04
N THR A 572 9.91 7.77 -29.19
CA THR A 572 10.81 8.40 -28.21
C THR A 572 10.48 8.04 -26.77
N THR A 573 11.46 8.21 -25.89
CA THR A 573 11.30 8.01 -24.45
C THR A 573 11.46 9.33 -23.71
N PHE A 574 10.46 9.67 -22.91
CA PHE A 574 10.46 10.82 -22.03
C PHE A 574 10.93 10.43 -20.62
N SER A 575 11.70 11.29 -19.96
CA SER A 575 12.13 11.08 -18.57
C SER A 575 11.74 12.28 -17.71
N PHE A 576 10.99 12.02 -16.64
CA PHE A 576 10.54 13.01 -15.67
C PHE A 576 11.29 12.83 -14.34
N GLY A 577 11.82 13.90 -13.75
CA GLY A 577 12.66 13.86 -12.53
C GLY A 577 14.17 13.72 -12.78
N LEU A 578 14.62 13.62 -14.03
CA LEU A 578 16.06 13.57 -14.39
C LEU A 578 16.67 14.98 -14.41
N SER A 579 16.89 15.58 -13.23
CA SER A 579 17.46 16.93 -13.09
C SER A 579 18.58 17.02 -12.06
N ALA A 580 19.50 17.96 -12.28
CA ALA A 580 20.54 18.34 -11.32
C ALA A 580 20.04 19.33 -10.25
N LYS A 581 18.93 20.04 -10.53
CA LYS A 581 18.33 21.02 -9.61
C LYS A 581 17.46 20.30 -8.58
N ARG A 582 17.64 20.64 -7.30
CA ARG A 582 16.97 19.94 -6.18
C ARG A 582 15.44 20.07 -6.19
N ASN A 583 14.91 21.17 -6.68
CA ASN A 583 13.46 21.45 -6.76
C ASN A 583 12.74 20.71 -7.90
N GLU A 584 13.49 20.11 -8.82
CA GLU A 584 12.95 19.33 -9.95
C GLU A 584 13.17 17.82 -9.75
N GLN A 585 13.73 17.43 -8.60
CA GLN A 585 13.97 16.05 -8.22
C GLN A 585 12.78 15.54 -7.43
N LEU A 586 12.33 14.34 -7.79
CA LEU A 586 11.30 13.63 -7.07
C LEU A 586 11.98 12.78 -6.00
N GLU A 587 11.49 12.88 -4.77
CA GLU A 587 12.01 12.17 -3.62
C GLU A 587 10.91 11.25 -3.09
N ALA A 588 11.22 9.97 -2.91
CA ALA A 588 10.28 9.03 -2.32
C ALA A 588 10.02 9.43 -0.87
N PHE A 589 8.77 9.65 -0.52
CA PHE A 589 8.33 10.07 0.80
C PHE A 589 7.31 9.07 1.35
N LEU A 590 7.29 8.91 2.66
CA LEU A 590 6.29 8.12 3.35
C LEU A 590 5.86 8.87 4.60
N ALA A 591 4.55 9.03 4.79
CA ALA A 591 4.01 9.72 5.95
C ALA A 591 4.52 9.10 7.25
N ASP A 592 4.73 9.92 8.28
CA ASP A 592 5.33 9.50 9.57
C ASP A 592 4.58 8.35 10.25
N ASP A 593 3.29 8.21 9.97
CA ASP A 593 2.42 7.15 10.48
C ASP A 593 2.48 5.85 9.69
N LEU A 594 3.34 5.72 8.66
CA LEU A 594 3.50 4.54 7.79
C LEU A 594 4.95 4.01 7.82
N ALA A 595 5.10 2.68 7.88
CA ALA A 595 6.40 2.00 7.81
C ALA A 595 6.73 1.52 6.39
N GLU A 596 5.70 1.08 5.66
CA GLU A 596 5.74 0.67 4.27
C GLU A 596 4.39 0.99 3.61
N ALA A 597 4.43 1.43 2.35
CA ALA A 597 3.23 1.52 1.53
C ALA A 597 3.47 1.12 0.08
N LYS A 598 2.42 0.58 -0.53
CA LYS A 598 2.37 0.24 -1.95
C LYS A 598 1.68 1.38 -2.69
N GLU A 599 2.42 2.03 -3.56
CA GLU A 599 1.97 3.16 -4.39
C GLU A 599 1.86 2.70 -5.84
N ILE A 600 0.88 3.24 -6.56
CA ILE A 600 0.68 2.93 -7.97
C ILE A 600 0.85 4.21 -8.76
N PHE A 601 1.84 4.23 -9.64
CA PHE A 601 1.99 5.33 -10.60
C PHE A 601 1.34 4.92 -11.90
N LYS A 602 0.53 5.81 -12.46
CA LYS A 602 -0.24 5.55 -13.67
C LYS A 602 -0.09 6.67 -14.68
N VAL A 603 0.23 6.31 -15.91
CA VAL A 603 0.23 7.22 -17.05
C VAL A 603 -1.06 7.03 -17.83
N ILE A 604 -1.72 8.14 -18.14
CA ILE A 604 -2.78 8.23 -19.15
C ILE A 604 -2.18 8.93 -20.37
N ALA A 605 -2.28 8.30 -21.54
CA ALA A 605 -1.74 8.85 -22.79
C ALA A 605 -2.83 9.04 -23.85
N THR A 606 -2.90 10.21 -24.47
CA THR A 606 -3.94 10.61 -25.43
C THR A 606 -3.33 11.21 -26.70
N VAL A 607 -4.04 11.12 -27.84
CA VAL A 607 -3.61 11.75 -29.11
C VAL A 607 -3.85 13.27 -29.14
N ALA A 608 -4.66 13.79 -28.22
CA ALA A 608 -5.00 15.20 -28.11
C ALA A 608 -4.80 15.72 -26.69
N ASP A 609 -4.38 16.98 -26.61
CA ASP A 609 -4.14 17.71 -25.36
C ASP A 609 -5.45 17.89 -24.56
N THR A 610 -5.41 17.54 -23.28
CA THR A 610 -6.57 17.57 -22.38
C THR A 610 -6.18 17.88 -20.94
N ASN A 611 -7.16 18.33 -20.15
CA ASN A 611 -6.99 18.63 -18.74
C ASN A 611 -7.54 17.50 -17.87
N PHE A 612 -6.69 16.84 -17.09
CA PHE A 612 -7.07 15.78 -16.17
C PHE A 612 -7.15 16.22 -14.70
N GLU A 613 -7.14 17.53 -14.39
CA GLU A 613 -7.36 18.08 -13.03
C GLU A 613 -8.61 17.47 -12.36
N VAL A 614 -9.60 17.05 -13.16
CA VAL A 614 -10.83 16.41 -12.68
C VAL A 614 -10.59 15.07 -11.98
N LEU A 615 -9.45 14.40 -12.18
CA LEU A 615 -9.13 13.12 -11.55
C LEU A 615 -8.41 13.26 -10.20
N GLU A 616 -7.93 14.47 -9.86
CA GLU A 616 -7.18 14.71 -8.63
C GLU A 616 -8.08 14.63 -7.39
N GLN A 617 -7.56 14.02 -6.33
CA GLN A 617 -8.24 13.95 -5.04
C GLN A 617 -7.28 14.07 -3.85
N GLY A 618 -7.75 14.72 -2.78
CA GLY A 618 -6.98 14.89 -1.55
C GLY A 618 -6.93 13.63 -0.68
N PRO A 619 -6.05 13.57 0.33
CA PRO A 619 -5.86 12.39 1.17
C PRO A 619 -6.99 12.21 2.20
N LEU A 620 -7.33 10.94 2.50
CA LEU A 620 -8.20 10.56 3.62
C LEU A 620 -7.43 10.35 4.92
N LYS A 621 -8.16 10.33 6.04
CA LYS A 621 -7.61 9.99 7.35
C LYS A 621 -7.27 8.50 7.44
N SER A 622 -6.06 8.22 7.92
CA SER A 622 -5.53 6.87 8.10
C SER A 622 -6.22 6.15 9.26
N PRO A 623 -6.38 4.80 9.22
CA PRO A 623 -6.96 3.99 10.30
C PRO A 623 -6.38 4.25 11.70
N PHE A 624 -5.12 4.67 11.75
CA PHE A 624 -4.34 4.87 12.98
C PHE A 624 -4.51 6.25 13.61
N GLN A 625 -5.39 7.09 13.04
CA GLN A 625 -5.71 8.43 13.57
C GLN A 625 -7.10 8.40 14.22
N THR A 626 -7.22 8.92 15.44
CA THR A 626 -8.51 9.05 16.13
C THR A 626 -9.30 10.24 15.58
N ARG A 627 -10.55 10.00 15.15
CA ARG A 627 -11.51 11.08 14.85
C ARG A 627 -11.92 11.72 16.19
N SER A 628 -11.35 12.88 16.53
CA SER A 628 -11.91 13.73 17.60
C SER A 628 -13.20 14.37 17.09
N ALA A 629 -14.23 14.40 17.93
CA ALA A 629 -15.54 14.97 17.64
C ALA A 629 -15.45 16.51 17.53
N ALA A 630 -14.90 16.99 16.43
CA ALA A 630 -15.00 18.35 15.94
C ALA A 630 -14.65 18.31 14.44
N ARG A 631 -15.67 18.26 13.58
CA ARG A 631 -15.48 18.51 12.15
C ARG A 631 -15.01 19.95 12.00
N SER A 632 -13.75 20.13 11.63
CA SER A 632 -13.33 21.32 10.89
C SER A 632 -14.01 21.22 9.53
N ALA A 633 -14.95 22.14 9.27
CA ALA A 633 -15.66 22.27 8.00
C ALA A 633 -14.79 22.88 6.88
N ASP A 634 -13.47 22.82 7.00
CA ASP A 634 -12.52 23.65 6.24
C ASP A 634 -11.51 22.82 5.43
N GLN A 635 -11.76 21.52 5.18
CA GLN A 635 -11.06 20.81 4.12
C GLN A 635 -11.83 21.01 2.81
N PRO A 636 -11.25 21.69 1.79
CA PRO A 636 -11.90 21.80 0.50
C PRO A 636 -12.06 20.40 -0.09
N ALA A 637 -13.31 20.02 -0.38
CA ALA A 637 -13.62 18.84 -1.16
C ALA A 637 -12.77 18.84 -2.43
N SER A 638 -12.23 17.69 -2.82
CA SER A 638 -11.34 17.65 -3.97
C SER A 638 -12.06 18.03 -5.26
N ALA A 639 -11.29 18.33 -6.29
CA ALA A 639 -11.81 18.88 -7.53
C ALA A 639 -12.75 17.90 -8.25
N LEU A 640 -12.49 16.59 -8.09
CA LEU A 640 -13.38 15.51 -8.47
C LEU A 640 -14.62 15.44 -7.58
N ASP A 641 -14.46 15.54 -6.24
CA ASP A 641 -15.56 15.49 -5.27
C ASP A 641 -16.59 16.60 -5.51
N GLN A 642 -16.11 17.82 -5.79
CA GLN A 642 -16.97 18.97 -6.08
C GLN A 642 -17.81 18.73 -7.34
N LEU A 643 -17.19 18.31 -8.45
CA LEU A 643 -17.88 18.06 -9.72
C LEU A 643 -18.90 16.90 -9.61
N LEU A 644 -18.68 15.99 -8.69
CA LEU A 644 -19.47 14.77 -8.51
C LEU A 644 -20.58 14.88 -7.46
N ALA A 645 -20.36 15.62 -6.37
CA ALA A 645 -21.37 15.97 -5.37
C ALA A 645 -22.52 16.81 -5.96
N GLN A 646 -22.24 17.48 -7.07
CA GLN A 646 -23.16 18.36 -7.79
C GLN A 646 -24.10 17.59 -8.74
N ALA A 647 -23.82 16.30 -8.94
CA ALA A 647 -24.47 15.43 -9.92
C ALA A 647 -25.88 14.94 -9.53
N MET A 648 -26.35 15.22 -8.33
CA MET A 648 -27.07 14.17 -7.58
C MET A 648 -28.60 14.30 -7.56
N ASN A 649 -29.14 15.23 -8.37
CA ASN A 649 -30.57 15.57 -8.36
C ASN A 649 -31.27 15.34 -9.72
N GLY A 650 -31.54 14.09 -10.14
CA GLY A 650 -32.37 13.80 -11.33
C GLY A 650 -32.26 12.37 -11.92
N GLY A 651 -33.41 11.72 -12.22
CA GLY A 651 -33.60 10.26 -12.42
C GLY A 651 -33.57 9.64 -13.84
N LYS A 652 -33.88 8.33 -13.87
CA LYS A 652 -33.71 7.21 -14.84
C LYS A 652 -34.23 7.35 -16.30
N THR A 653 -33.48 6.75 -17.27
CA THR A 653 -33.96 5.86 -18.38
C THR A 653 -32.80 5.04 -19.05
N ARG A 654 -33.11 4.03 -19.89
CA ARG A 654 -32.25 2.90 -20.37
C ARG A 654 -31.75 3.01 -21.84
N ALA A 655 -30.58 2.36 -22.09
CA ALA A 655 -30.06 1.68 -23.33
C ALA A 655 -29.56 2.56 -24.51
N TYR A 656 -28.44 2.31 -25.22
CA TYR A 656 -27.85 1.08 -25.81
C TYR A 656 -26.29 1.16 -25.92
N GLY A 657 -25.65 0.13 -26.50
CA GLY A 657 -24.20 -0.18 -26.42
C GLY A 657 -23.26 0.39 -27.51
N PRO A 658 -21.95 0.05 -27.43
CA PRO A 658 -20.87 0.98 -27.75
C PRO A 658 -20.61 1.19 -29.25
N PRO A 659 -20.26 2.42 -29.68
CA PRO A 659 -19.77 2.70 -31.01
C PRO A 659 -18.32 2.22 -31.21
N ARG A 660 -17.91 2.04 -32.46
CA ARG A 660 -16.52 1.73 -32.83
C ARG A 660 -15.67 3.00 -32.81
N ALA A 661 -14.56 2.98 -32.09
CA ALA A 661 -13.61 4.09 -32.00
C ALA A 661 -13.02 4.47 -33.37
N SER A 662 -12.88 5.78 -33.62
CA SER A 662 -12.14 6.34 -34.75
C SER A 662 -10.69 6.64 -34.31
N VAL A 663 -9.74 6.74 -35.25
CA VAL A 663 -8.30 6.98 -34.96
C VAL A 663 -8.04 8.29 -34.20
N ALA A 664 -8.97 9.26 -34.25
CA ALA A 664 -8.89 10.52 -33.50
C ALA A 664 -9.27 10.36 -32.01
N ASP A 665 -9.81 9.20 -31.62
CA ASP A 665 -10.35 8.90 -30.30
C ASP A 665 -9.52 7.84 -29.56
N GLU A 666 -8.24 7.72 -29.89
CA GLU A 666 -7.35 6.77 -29.23
C GLU A 666 -6.70 7.33 -27.96
N TRP A 667 -6.68 6.49 -26.93
CA TRP A 667 -5.95 6.73 -25.67
C TRP A 667 -5.52 5.39 -25.07
N THR A 668 -4.59 5.41 -24.12
CA THR A 668 -4.10 4.21 -23.45
C THR A 668 -3.59 4.52 -22.04
N THR A 669 -3.33 3.48 -21.26
CA THR A 669 -2.79 3.61 -19.89
C THR A 669 -1.66 2.64 -19.65
N ALA A 670 -0.65 3.07 -18.87
CA ALA A 670 0.41 2.21 -18.35
C ALA A 670 0.56 2.46 -16.86
N GLU A 671 0.91 1.43 -16.09
CA GLU A 671 1.05 1.54 -14.63
C GLU A 671 2.29 0.81 -14.14
N VAL A 672 2.82 1.27 -13.01
CA VAL A 672 3.93 0.65 -12.30
C VAL A 672 3.65 0.71 -10.81
N VAL A 673 3.94 -0.40 -10.14
CA VAL A 673 3.75 -0.56 -8.70
C VAL A 673 5.07 -0.37 -8.00
N VAL A 674 5.09 0.49 -7.00
CA VAL A 674 6.26 0.78 -6.18
C VAL A 674 5.93 0.50 -4.73
N THR A 675 6.84 -0.18 -4.02
CA THR A 675 6.76 -0.33 -2.57
C THR A 675 7.77 0.62 -1.94
N THR A 676 7.27 1.65 -1.28
CA THR A 676 8.08 2.62 -0.56
C THR A 676 8.25 2.17 0.89
N VAL A 677 9.50 1.99 1.32
CA VAL A 677 9.86 1.57 2.68
C VAL A 677 10.64 2.65 3.39
N ARG A 678 10.45 2.81 4.70
CA ARG A 678 11.22 3.79 5.48
C ARG A 678 12.72 3.44 5.50
N LYS A 679 13.59 4.44 5.45
CA LYS A 679 15.04 4.22 5.46
C LYS A 679 15.50 3.58 6.77
N THR A 680 16.31 2.53 6.66
CA THR A 680 16.75 1.67 7.79
C THR A 680 17.47 2.44 8.90
N SER A 681 18.23 3.50 8.57
CA SER A 681 18.93 4.34 9.54
C SER A 681 18.00 5.10 10.50
N ASP A 682 16.78 5.38 10.07
CA ASP A 682 15.86 6.24 10.82
C ASP A 682 15.05 5.45 11.87
N THR A 683 15.15 4.11 11.83
CA THR A 683 14.44 3.16 12.70
C THR A 683 15.29 2.58 13.84
N GLU A 684 16.62 2.77 13.84
CA GLU A 684 17.47 2.34 14.96
C GLU A 684 17.28 3.26 16.17
N ARG A 685 17.05 2.69 17.35
CA ARG A 685 16.96 3.42 18.63
C ARG A 685 17.81 2.73 19.69
N THR A 686 18.48 3.54 20.50
CA THR A 686 19.23 3.04 21.66
C THR A 686 18.26 2.76 22.81
N LEU A 687 18.33 1.57 23.38
CA LEU A 687 17.62 1.15 24.58
C LEU A 687 18.52 1.27 25.81
N GLN A 688 17.99 1.86 26.87
CA GLN A 688 18.65 1.92 28.18
C GLN A 688 17.70 1.44 29.27
N GLY A 689 18.22 0.57 30.15
CA GLY A 689 17.46 -0.05 31.23
C GLY A 689 16.68 0.94 32.09
N GLY A 690 15.40 0.66 32.31
CA GLY A 690 14.48 1.49 33.09
C GLY A 690 13.93 2.72 32.36
N THR A 691 14.20 2.88 31.06
CA THR A 691 13.66 3.98 30.26
C THR A 691 12.78 3.45 29.13
N ARG A 692 11.48 3.78 29.17
CA ARG A 692 10.56 3.50 28.07
C ARG A 692 10.95 4.31 26.83
N THR A 693 11.23 3.61 25.73
CA THR A 693 11.63 4.18 24.45
C THR A 693 10.53 3.94 23.42
N GLN A 694 9.86 5.02 22.99
CA GLN A 694 8.79 4.96 22.00
C GLN A 694 9.33 5.08 20.57
N LEU A 695 8.94 4.17 19.69
CA LEU A 695 9.12 4.28 18.23
C LEU A 695 7.80 4.76 17.61
N ALA A 696 7.63 6.09 17.56
CA ALA A 696 6.38 6.72 17.15
C ALA A 696 5.89 6.29 15.74
N ALA A 697 6.80 6.01 14.80
CA ALA A 697 6.47 5.62 13.43
C ALA A 697 5.88 4.19 13.30
N GLN A 698 5.97 3.36 14.34
CA GLN A 698 5.60 1.94 14.31
C GLN A 698 4.63 1.54 15.44
N ALA A 699 4.16 2.53 16.20
CA ALA A 699 3.25 2.35 17.34
C ALA A 699 3.71 1.27 18.35
N ILE A 700 5.03 1.15 18.54
CA ILE A 700 5.68 0.20 19.44
C ILE A 700 6.57 0.95 20.45
N ALA A 701 6.61 0.47 21.69
CA ALA A 701 7.50 0.97 22.73
C ALA A 701 8.26 -0.17 23.38
N PHE A 702 9.49 0.09 23.79
CA PHE A 702 10.35 -0.85 24.48
C PHE A 702 10.68 -0.33 25.87
N GLU A 703 10.51 -1.16 26.88
CA GLU A 703 10.87 -0.88 28.27
C GLU A 703 11.82 -1.97 28.77
N PRO A 704 13.13 -1.77 28.58
CA PRO A 704 14.14 -2.76 28.96
C PRO A 704 14.42 -2.75 30.48
N PRO A 705 14.83 -3.89 31.07
CA PRO A 705 15.07 -3.98 32.50
C PRO A 705 16.32 -3.18 32.95
N PRO A 706 16.42 -2.78 34.22
CA PRO A 706 17.60 -2.10 34.74
C PRO A 706 18.89 -2.90 34.45
N GLY A 707 19.91 -2.23 33.89
CA GLY A 707 21.18 -2.86 33.50
C GLY A 707 21.22 -3.37 32.05
N PHE A 708 20.12 -3.32 31.31
CA PHE A 708 20.10 -3.59 29.87
C PHE A 708 20.61 -2.37 29.07
N ALA A 709 21.54 -2.60 28.15
CA ALA A 709 21.99 -1.60 27.19
C ALA A 709 22.10 -2.24 25.81
N GLY A 710 21.45 -1.66 24.81
CA GLY A 710 21.44 -2.20 23.46
C GLY A 710 20.85 -1.23 22.45
N LYS A 711 20.73 -1.70 21.21
CA LYS A 711 20.05 -1.01 20.13
C LYS A 711 18.92 -1.90 19.64
N VAL A 712 17.81 -1.27 19.27
CA VAL A 712 16.67 -1.95 18.66
C VAL A 712 16.40 -1.36 17.29
N ARG A 713 16.02 -2.23 16.36
CA ARG A 713 15.53 -1.89 15.04
C ARG A 713 14.29 -2.72 14.76
N VAL A 714 13.26 -2.13 14.17
CA VAL A 714 12.07 -2.87 13.72
C VAL A 714 12.03 -2.79 12.20
N LEU A 715 11.97 -3.95 11.57
CA LEU A 715 11.99 -4.13 10.12
C LEU A 715 10.65 -4.67 9.62
N THR A 716 10.26 -4.21 8.44
CA THR A 716 9.25 -4.88 7.62
C THR A 716 9.86 -6.12 6.94
N ALA A 717 9.01 -7.09 6.55
CA ALA A 717 9.45 -8.26 5.81
C ALA A 717 10.20 -7.91 4.50
N THR A 718 9.80 -6.81 3.85
CA THR A 718 10.43 -6.31 2.63
C THR A 718 11.84 -5.76 2.90
N GLN A 719 12.07 -5.13 4.06
CA GLN A 719 13.39 -4.61 4.44
C GLN A 719 14.36 -5.71 4.90
N SER A 720 13.85 -6.76 5.55
CA SER A 720 14.66 -7.85 6.08
C SER A 720 15.33 -8.69 4.98
N THR A 721 14.69 -8.83 3.82
CA THR A 721 15.27 -9.48 2.61
C THR A 721 16.41 -8.68 1.96
N ARG A 722 16.46 -7.35 2.15
CA ARG A 722 17.55 -6.48 1.64
C ARG A 722 18.74 -6.37 2.58
N ALA A 723 18.51 -6.42 3.90
CA ALA A 723 19.55 -6.19 4.91
C ALA A 723 20.57 -7.35 4.99
N ALA A 724 20.19 -8.56 4.59
CA ALA A 724 21.09 -9.70 4.44
C ALA A 724 21.71 -9.68 3.04
N GLY A 725 22.90 -9.11 2.91
CA GLY A 725 23.55 -8.91 1.61
C GLY A 725 23.50 -10.14 0.70
N GLY A 726 22.79 -10.02 -0.42
CA GLY A 726 23.00 -10.79 -1.66
C GLY A 726 22.70 -12.29 -1.66
N GLU A 727 22.44 -12.93 -0.52
CA GLU A 727 21.99 -14.32 -0.48
C GLU A 727 20.56 -14.36 0.03
N THR A 728 19.66 -14.89 -0.81
CA THR A 728 18.30 -15.30 -0.49
C THR A 728 18.34 -16.26 0.70
N THR A 729 18.39 -15.73 1.91
CA THR A 729 17.85 -16.42 3.06
C THR A 729 16.44 -15.90 3.16
N ASP A 730 15.54 -16.59 2.45
CA ASP A 730 14.12 -16.54 2.72
C ASP A 730 13.97 -16.53 4.24
N LEU A 731 13.39 -15.45 4.78
CA LEU A 731 13.06 -15.39 6.19
C LEU A 731 11.92 -16.40 6.40
N GLU A 732 12.28 -17.68 6.47
CA GLU A 732 11.33 -18.75 6.69
C GLU A 732 10.73 -18.50 8.09
N PRO A 733 9.41 -18.30 8.19
CA PRO A 733 8.74 -18.28 9.49
C PRO A 733 9.08 -19.58 10.23
N PRO A 734 9.09 -19.58 11.58
CA PRO A 734 9.42 -20.77 12.37
C PRO A 734 8.64 -21.97 11.80
N PRO A 735 9.31 -23.01 11.27
CA PRO A 735 8.65 -24.08 10.53
C PRO A 735 7.46 -24.70 11.29
N GLY A 736 7.58 -24.79 12.62
CA GLY A 736 6.53 -25.29 13.50
C GLY A 736 5.29 -24.39 13.60
N LEU A 737 5.42 -23.05 13.46
CA LEU A 737 4.27 -22.13 13.49
C LEU A 737 3.67 -21.96 12.09
N ALA A 738 4.49 -21.94 11.05
CA ALA A 738 4.05 -21.80 9.66
C ALA A 738 3.12 -22.94 9.21
N ALA A 739 3.30 -24.14 9.78
CA ALA A 739 2.44 -25.29 9.54
C ALA A 739 1.03 -25.16 10.17
N LEU A 740 0.79 -24.16 11.03
CA LEU A 740 -0.39 -24.06 11.89
C LEU A 740 -1.07 -22.67 11.85
N PRO A 741 -1.48 -22.18 10.65
CA PRO A 741 -2.04 -20.84 10.46
C PRO A 741 -3.38 -20.60 11.20
N ASP A 742 -4.06 -21.69 11.56
CA ASP A 742 -5.32 -21.69 12.32
C ASP A 742 -5.16 -21.28 13.79
N TRP A 743 -3.93 -21.28 14.31
CA TRP A 743 -3.64 -21.01 15.72
C TRP A 743 -2.65 -19.85 15.90
N PHE A 744 -1.72 -19.69 14.95
CA PHE A 744 -0.69 -18.67 14.99
C PHE A 744 -0.70 -17.86 13.70
N GLN A 745 -0.83 -16.55 13.83
CA GLN A 745 -0.72 -15.63 12.70
C GLN A 745 0.40 -14.63 12.99
N PRO A 746 1.27 -14.30 12.03
CA PRO A 746 2.27 -13.26 12.24
C PRO A 746 1.61 -11.95 12.67
N LEU A 747 2.13 -11.30 13.70
CA LEU A 747 1.61 -10.02 14.19
C LEU A 747 2.25 -8.88 13.37
N PRO A 748 1.47 -8.12 12.58
CA PRO A 748 2.00 -6.94 11.91
C PRO A 748 2.30 -5.86 12.95
N ILE A 749 3.54 -5.36 13.00
CA ILE A 749 3.92 -4.18 13.80
C ILE A 749 4.10 -3.02 12.85
N GLY A 750 3.36 -1.95 13.10
CA GLY A 750 3.29 -0.81 12.20
C GLY A 750 2.28 -1.01 11.08
N SER A 751 1.87 0.12 10.54
CA SER A 751 0.92 0.29 9.46
C SER A 751 1.57 -0.07 8.12
N THR A 752 1.36 -1.30 7.68
CA THR A 752 1.64 -1.70 6.29
C THR A 752 0.30 -1.76 5.56
N ARG A 753 0.18 -1.06 4.41
CA ARG A 753 -1.01 -1.11 3.54
C ARG A 753 -0.89 -2.21 2.45
N SER A 754 0.10 -3.09 2.57
CA SER A 754 0.30 -4.26 1.73
C SER A 754 -0.56 -5.41 2.27
N ALA A 755 -1.51 -5.88 1.47
CA ALA A 755 -2.22 -7.13 1.75
C ALA A 755 -1.20 -8.29 1.70
N GLY A 756 -1.03 -9.01 2.82
CA GLY A 756 -0.26 -10.26 2.87
C GLY A 756 1.14 -10.21 3.52
N THR A 757 1.50 -9.16 4.25
CA THR A 757 2.87 -9.00 4.80
C THR A 757 3.22 -10.06 5.87
N PRO A 758 4.40 -10.70 5.80
CA PRO A 758 4.98 -11.45 6.92
C PRO A 758 5.15 -10.52 8.13
N GLY A 759 4.84 -11.01 9.34
CA GLY A 759 4.84 -10.21 10.57
C GLY A 759 6.15 -9.46 10.81
N ALA A 760 6.10 -8.41 11.64
CA ALA A 760 7.24 -7.54 11.82
C ALA A 760 8.40 -8.23 12.56
N LEU A 761 9.62 -7.87 12.16
CA LEU A 761 10.86 -8.41 12.68
C LEU A 761 11.55 -7.36 13.55
N ILE A 762 11.77 -7.66 14.82
CA ILE A 762 12.52 -6.81 15.73
C ILE A 762 13.95 -7.34 15.84
N GLU A 763 14.93 -6.54 15.47
CA GLU A 763 16.34 -6.83 15.69
C GLU A 763 16.83 -6.13 16.96
N ILE A 764 17.38 -6.89 17.89
CA ILE A 764 17.95 -6.39 19.14
C ILE A 764 19.46 -6.66 19.12
N ASP A 765 20.25 -5.60 19.03
CA ASP A 765 21.71 -5.64 19.17
C ASP A 765 22.08 -5.32 20.62
N ALA A 766 22.47 -6.35 21.37
CA ALA A 766 22.82 -6.26 22.78
C ALA A 766 23.91 -7.28 23.10
N ASP A 767 24.82 -6.92 24.02
CA ASP A 767 25.86 -7.84 24.51
C ASP A 767 25.29 -8.90 25.47
N ASP A 768 26.09 -9.92 25.77
CA ASP A 768 25.63 -11.04 26.63
C ASP A 768 25.25 -10.59 28.04
N GLN A 769 25.91 -9.55 28.57
CA GLN A 769 25.58 -9.02 29.89
C GLN A 769 24.19 -8.37 29.89
N ALA A 770 23.88 -7.58 28.87
CA ALA A 770 22.55 -6.99 28.70
C ALA A 770 21.48 -8.08 28.46
N ARG A 771 21.77 -9.11 27.66
CA ARG A 771 20.83 -10.22 27.43
C ARG A 771 20.52 -11.01 28.70
N GLN A 772 21.53 -11.26 29.55
CA GLN A 772 21.36 -11.96 30.83
C GLN A 772 20.57 -11.16 31.86
N ALA A 773 20.43 -9.83 31.69
CA ALA A 773 19.59 -9.00 32.54
C ALA A 773 18.08 -9.22 32.31
N VAL A 774 17.70 -9.81 31.16
CA VAL A 774 16.32 -10.16 30.83
C VAL A 774 15.97 -11.49 31.51
N THR A 775 15.07 -11.43 32.49
CA THR A 775 14.62 -12.61 33.27
C THR A 775 13.11 -12.57 33.48
N PRO A 776 12.45 -13.68 33.89
CA PRO A 776 11.03 -13.63 34.23
C PRO A 776 10.67 -12.65 35.36
N LEU A 777 11.64 -12.28 36.20
CA LEU A 777 11.44 -11.28 37.27
C LEU A 777 11.73 -9.84 36.81
N THR A 778 12.44 -9.70 35.69
CA THR A 778 12.86 -8.43 35.09
C THR A 778 12.77 -8.53 33.56
N PRO A 779 11.55 -8.61 33.00
CA PRO A 779 11.35 -8.80 31.57
C PRO A 779 11.75 -7.57 30.76
N LEU A 780 11.98 -7.78 29.46
CA LEU A 780 12.01 -6.73 28.45
C LEU A 780 10.58 -6.56 27.92
N ASP A 781 9.94 -5.46 28.28
CA ASP A 781 8.54 -5.23 27.92
C ASP A 781 8.45 -4.56 26.55
N ILE A 782 7.66 -5.16 25.66
CA ILE A 782 7.35 -4.64 24.33
C ILE A 782 5.88 -4.24 24.32
N HIS A 783 5.64 -2.93 24.34
CA HIS A 783 4.31 -2.34 24.28
C HIS A 783 3.91 -2.16 22.81
N ILE A 784 2.85 -2.82 22.37
CA ILE A 784 2.41 -2.84 20.97
C ILE A 784 1.01 -2.24 20.91
N ASN A 785 0.83 -1.19 20.12
CA ASN A 785 -0.48 -0.62 19.87
C ASN A 785 -1.20 -1.42 18.77
N TRP A 786 -1.65 -2.64 19.11
CA TRP A 786 -2.56 -3.42 18.28
C TRP A 786 -3.89 -3.57 19.00
N GLU A 787 -4.98 -3.59 18.25
CA GLU A 787 -6.28 -3.93 18.81
C GLU A 787 -6.47 -5.45 18.70
N PRO A 788 -6.58 -6.17 19.83
CA PRO A 788 -6.89 -7.59 19.79
C PRO A 788 -8.28 -7.80 19.19
N ASP A 789 -8.37 -8.68 18.19
CA ASP A 789 -9.65 -9.14 17.65
C ASP A 789 -10.37 -10.03 18.68
N ALA A 790 -11.69 -10.20 18.53
CA ALA A 790 -12.48 -11.08 19.42
C ALA A 790 -11.93 -12.51 19.50
N ASP A 791 -11.30 -12.97 18.42
CA ASP A 791 -10.71 -14.30 18.30
C ASP A 791 -9.23 -14.34 18.70
N ALA A 792 -8.65 -13.27 19.27
CA ALA A 792 -7.25 -13.24 19.72
C ALA A 792 -7.13 -13.68 21.18
N ALA A 793 -6.23 -14.61 21.49
CA ALA A 793 -5.94 -15.08 22.85
C ALA A 793 -4.76 -14.37 23.51
N GLY A 794 -3.94 -13.67 22.72
CA GLY A 794 -2.72 -12.99 23.16
C GLY A 794 -1.68 -12.91 22.04
N ALA A 795 -0.45 -12.53 22.39
CA ALA A 795 0.69 -12.52 21.48
C ALA A 795 1.89 -13.30 22.02
N LEU A 796 2.69 -13.85 21.11
CA LEU A 796 3.84 -14.72 21.32
C LEU A 796 5.09 -14.09 20.69
N ALA A 797 6.19 -14.02 21.45
CA ALA A 797 7.49 -13.58 20.95
C ALA A 797 8.44 -14.78 20.75
N ILE A 798 9.00 -14.89 19.54
CA ILE A 798 9.95 -15.92 19.14
C ILE A 798 11.30 -15.29 18.77
N ALA A 799 12.37 -15.64 19.46
CA ALA A 799 13.72 -15.23 19.11
C ALA A 799 14.36 -16.21 18.12
N TYR A 800 15.24 -15.72 17.25
CA TYR A 800 16.09 -16.49 16.35
C TYR A 800 17.54 -16.02 16.51
N ASP A 801 18.43 -16.95 16.80
CA ASP A 801 19.87 -16.69 17.04
C ASP A 801 20.75 -16.94 15.80
N GLY A 802 20.15 -17.24 14.64
CA GLY A 802 20.88 -17.65 13.43
C GLY A 802 21.00 -19.16 13.26
N SER A 803 20.59 -19.97 14.24
CA SER A 803 20.58 -21.43 14.16
C SER A 803 19.27 -22.05 14.63
N PHE A 804 18.62 -21.49 15.66
CA PHE A 804 17.41 -22.03 16.25
C PHE A 804 16.40 -20.94 16.62
N PHE A 805 15.11 -21.28 16.55
CA PHE A 805 13.98 -20.48 17.03
C PHE A 805 13.62 -20.84 18.47
N TYR A 806 13.43 -19.84 19.33
CA TYR A 806 13.13 -19.99 20.76
C TYR A 806 11.90 -19.17 21.15
N PRO A 807 10.93 -19.72 21.90
CA PRO A 807 9.88 -18.91 22.51
C PRO A 807 10.45 -18.16 23.71
N VAL A 808 10.41 -16.84 23.67
CA VAL A 808 11.09 -15.96 24.63
C VAL A 808 10.16 -15.05 25.41
N GLY A 809 8.93 -14.85 24.96
CA GLY A 809 7.99 -13.95 25.63
C GLY A 809 6.54 -14.12 25.21
N ARG A 810 5.65 -13.53 26.00
CA ARG A 810 4.19 -13.64 25.84
C ARG A 810 3.45 -12.46 26.48
N THR A 811 2.17 -12.32 26.19
CA THR A 811 1.25 -11.39 26.89
C THR A 811 0.66 -12.04 28.15
N GLU A 812 0.62 -11.34 29.29
CA GLU A 812 0.16 -11.93 30.57
C GLU A 812 -1.18 -11.36 31.12
N ASP A 813 -1.57 -10.11 30.83
CA ASP A 813 -2.84 -9.51 31.30
C ASP A 813 -3.35 -8.37 30.40
N ASP A 814 -2.45 -7.54 29.92
CA ASP A 814 -2.69 -6.54 28.87
C ASP A 814 -2.36 -7.18 27.52
N GLU A 815 -3.38 -7.44 26.70
CA GLU A 815 -3.20 -8.04 25.37
C GLU A 815 -2.28 -7.18 24.47
N GLN A 816 -1.93 -5.95 24.88
CA GLN A 816 -1.04 -5.03 24.18
C GLN A 816 0.43 -5.06 24.64
N THR A 817 0.79 -5.75 25.73
CA THR A 817 2.19 -5.79 26.22
C THR A 817 2.76 -7.20 26.19
N VAL A 818 3.83 -7.40 25.42
CA VAL A 818 4.57 -8.66 25.34
C VAL A 818 5.77 -8.61 26.27
N HIS A 819 5.76 -9.45 27.30
CA HIS A 819 6.85 -9.61 28.26
C HIS A 819 7.87 -10.60 27.69
N VAL A 820 9.04 -10.12 27.28
CA VAL A 820 10.16 -10.98 26.91
C VAL A 820 10.91 -11.38 28.17
N GLU A 821 10.82 -12.65 28.54
CA GLU A 821 11.29 -13.18 29.82
C GLU A 821 12.75 -13.63 29.79
N TRP A 822 13.33 -13.87 28.60
CA TRP A 822 14.75 -14.21 28.44
C TRP A 822 15.22 -13.97 27.01
N LEU A 823 16.54 -13.88 26.79
CA LEU A 823 17.14 -13.80 25.44
C LEU A 823 18.28 -14.83 25.31
N PRO A 824 18.50 -15.42 24.12
CA PRO A 824 19.57 -16.39 23.90
C PRO A 824 20.97 -15.76 23.99
N SER A 825 21.93 -16.46 24.61
CA SER A 825 23.33 -16.03 24.75
C SER A 825 24.16 -16.29 23.48
N LEU A 826 25.25 -15.54 23.30
CA LEU A 826 26.24 -15.77 22.25
C LEU A 826 27.24 -16.85 22.66
N ASP A 827 27.53 -17.81 21.78
CA ASP A 827 28.67 -18.72 21.95
C ASP A 827 29.83 -18.25 21.07
N GLU A 828 31.01 -18.04 21.67
CA GLU A 828 32.24 -17.66 20.94
C GLU A 828 32.66 -18.71 19.88
N ALA A 829 32.11 -19.92 19.93
CA ALA A 829 32.40 -21.03 19.01
C ALA A 829 31.64 -20.99 17.66
N ASP A 830 30.61 -20.14 17.52
CA ASP A 830 29.77 -20.04 16.30
C ASP A 830 30.24 -18.96 15.30
N VAL A 831 31.34 -18.26 15.57
CA VAL A 831 31.93 -17.31 14.61
C VAL A 831 32.65 -18.08 13.49
N GLN A 832 31.93 -18.48 12.45
CA GLN A 832 32.59 -18.76 11.17
C GLN A 832 33.18 -17.46 10.62
N PRO A 833 34.45 -17.44 10.15
CA PRO A 833 35.04 -16.25 9.58
C PRO A 833 34.52 -16.07 8.15
N LEU A 834 33.29 -15.58 8.01
CA LEU A 834 32.82 -15.05 6.73
C LEU A 834 33.37 -13.65 6.55
N ARG A 835 34.05 -13.48 5.42
CA ARG A 835 34.73 -12.25 5.02
C ARG A 835 33.73 -11.12 4.80
N THR A 836 34.15 -9.94 5.24
CA THR A 836 33.66 -8.59 4.95
C THR A 836 32.38 -8.10 5.67
N THR A 837 32.65 -7.18 6.61
CA THR A 837 31.85 -6.06 7.13
C THR A 837 30.70 -6.32 8.14
N ARG A 838 31.02 -5.94 9.41
CA ARG A 838 30.18 -5.52 10.56
C ARG A 838 29.27 -6.56 11.26
N ASP A 839 29.72 -6.96 12.45
CA ASP A 839 28.95 -7.32 13.66
C ASP A 839 27.78 -8.33 13.58
N VAL A 840 27.90 -9.35 12.71
CA VAL A 840 26.89 -10.43 12.57
C VAL A 840 26.73 -11.33 13.82
N GLY A 841 27.51 -11.11 14.89
CA GLY A 841 27.45 -11.89 16.11
C GLY A 841 26.64 -11.29 17.26
N ARG A 842 26.13 -10.06 17.19
CA ARG A 842 25.51 -9.38 18.36
C ARG A 842 24.00 -9.16 18.29
N THR A 843 23.36 -9.52 17.18
CA THR A 843 21.95 -9.23 16.95
C THR A 843 21.08 -10.46 17.16
N VAL A 844 20.03 -10.35 17.98
CA VAL A 844 18.93 -11.32 18.08
C VAL A 844 17.78 -10.85 17.22
N LYS A 845 17.19 -11.75 16.44
CA LYS A 845 15.99 -11.51 15.65
C LYS A 845 14.76 -11.96 16.45
N LEU A 846 13.73 -11.15 16.56
CA LEU A 846 12.53 -11.42 17.34
C LEU A 846 11.29 -11.28 16.44
N TYR A 847 10.47 -12.33 16.39
CA TYR A 847 9.21 -12.39 15.65
C TYR A 847 8.04 -12.33 16.63
N LEU A 848 6.99 -11.60 16.27
CA LEU A 848 5.75 -11.56 17.03
C LEU A 848 4.64 -12.30 16.28
N TYR A 849 3.88 -13.12 17.01
CA TYR A 849 2.75 -13.89 16.50
C TYR A 849 1.51 -13.64 17.36
N LYS A 850 0.38 -13.39 16.71
CA LYS A 850 -0.96 -13.44 17.28
C LYS A 850 -1.35 -14.89 17.55
N LEU A 851 -1.88 -15.14 18.74
CA LEU A 851 -2.52 -16.40 19.11
C LEU A 851 -4.03 -16.31 18.91
N LEU A 852 -4.66 -17.34 18.34
CA LEU A 852 -6.11 -17.38 18.12
C LEU A 852 -6.85 -18.21 19.19
N LYS A 853 -7.95 -17.66 19.74
CA LYS A 853 -8.94 -18.32 20.62
C LYS A 853 -9.73 -19.32 19.78
N LYS A 854 -9.36 -20.60 19.82
CA LYS A 854 -10.17 -21.68 19.22
C LYS A 854 -10.54 -22.67 20.31
N GLU A 855 -11.82 -22.97 20.46
CA GLU A 855 -12.25 -24.16 21.20
C GLU A 855 -11.77 -25.37 20.42
N ASP A 856 -10.97 -26.23 21.07
CA ASP A 856 -10.49 -27.45 20.41
C ASP A 856 -11.64 -28.48 20.37
N PRO A 857 -12.27 -28.73 19.20
CA PRO A 857 -13.37 -29.67 19.11
C PRO A 857 -12.90 -31.14 19.21
N THR A 858 -11.59 -31.37 19.34
CA THR A 858 -10.98 -32.70 19.54
C THR A 858 -10.90 -33.12 21.00
N LEU A 859 -11.26 -32.27 21.96
CA LEU A 859 -11.23 -32.68 23.37
C LEU A 859 -12.39 -33.61 23.71
N GLY A 860 -12.08 -34.74 24.33
CA GLY A 860 -13.03 -35.74 24.77
C GLY A 860 -12.78 -37.12 24.17
N LEU A 861 -13.81 -37.96 24.26
CA LEU A 861 -13.76 -39.34 23.77
C LEU A 861 -14.30 -39.41 22.34
N HIS A 862 -13.46 -39.84 21.41
CA HIS A 862 -13.77 -39.93 19.98
C HIS A 862 -13.70 -41.36 19.48
N GLN A 863 -14.53 -41.68 18.49
CA GLN A 863 -14.41 -42.88 17.69
C GLN A 863 -13.46 -42.62 16.52
N VAL A 864 -12.53 -43.53 16.29
CA VAL A 864 -11.56 -43.46 15.19
C VAL A 864 -11.91 -44.47 14.11
N GLN A 865 -11.97 -44.01 12.86
CA GLN A 865 -12.16 -44.84 11.67
C GLN A 865 -11.07 -44.61 10.64
N ALA A 866 -10.37 -45.67 10.21
CA ALA A 866 -9.43 -45.59 9.10
C ALA A 866 -10.14 -45.65 7.74
N VAL A 867 -9.83 -44.71 6.87
CA VAL A 867 -10.29 -44.68 5.47
C VAL A 867 -9.08 -44.76 4.56
N ALA A 868 -9.04 -45.79 3.71
CA ALA A 868 -7.95 -45.99 2.78
C ALA A 868 -7.91 -44.85 1.74
N ALA A 869 -6.71 -44.49 1.27
CA ALA A 869 -6.53 -43.42 0.28
C ALA A 869 -7.40 -43.60 -0.99
N ALA A 870 -7.65 -44.85 -1.41
CA ALA A 870 -8.49 -45.18 -2.56
C ALA A 870 -10.00 -44.90 -2.35
N ASP A 871 -10.46 -44.84 -1.10
CA ASP A 871 -11.88 -44.72 -0.74
C ASP A 871 -12.29 -43.26 -0.41
N LEU A 872 -11.34 -42.32 -0.34
CA LEU A 872 -11.57 -40.95 0.12
C LEU A 872 -12.68 -40.23 -0.67
N GLY A 873 -12.74 -40.42 -1.99
CA GLY A 873 -13.78 -39.84 -2.84
C GLY A 873 -15.15 -40.51 -2.72
N ALA A 874 -15.21 -41.77 -2.27
CA ALA A 874 -16.44 -42.54 -2.16
C ALA A 874 -17.13 -42.40 -0.78
N LYS A 875 -16.38 -41.96 0.24
CA LYS A 875 -16.88 -41.75 1.61
C LYS A 875 -16.61 -40.30 2.00
N PRO A 876 -17.50 -39.33 1.76
CA PRO A 876 -17.26 -37.93 2.19
C PRO A 876 -17.21 -37.81 3.73
N LEU A 877 -16.57 -36.76 4.24
CA LEU A 877 -16.48 -36.44 5.67
C LEU A 877 -17.87 -36.04 6.21
N GLN A 878 -18.30 -36.60 7.34
CA GLN A 878 -19.61 -36.25 7.92
C GLN A 878 -19.53 -35.01 8.84
N PRO A 879 -20.63 -34.27 9.04
CA PRO A 879 -20.67 -33.17 10.00
C PRO A 879 -20.27 -33.62 11.41
N GLY A 880 -19.26 -32.95 12.00
CA GLY A 880 -18.71 -33.30 13.31
C GLY A 880 -17.60 -34.37 13.28
N GLU A 881 -17.22 -34.87 12.09
CA GLU A 881 -16.00 -35.67 11.92
C GLU A 881 -14.80 -34.77 11.58
N GLN A 882 -13.62 -35.15 12.07
CA GLN A 882 -12.35 -34.54 11.70
C GLN A 882 -11.43 -35.56 11.03
N ALA A 883 -10.81 -35.19 9.91
CA ALA A 883 -9.89 -36.06 9.17
C ALA A 883 -8.43 -35.73 9.48
N ARG A 884 -7.62 -36.77 9.66
CA ARG A 884 -6.17 -36.66 9.88
C ARG A 884 -5.43 -37.54 8.88
N PRO A 885 -4.57 -36.97 8.01
CA PRO A 885 -3.84 -37.75 7.02
C PRO A 885 -2.83 -38.68 7.68
N VAL A 886 -2.75 -39.91 7.17
CA VAL A 886 -1.77 -40.93 7.58
C VAL A 886 -1.19 -41.61 6.32
N PRO A 887 -0.03 -42.28 6.37
CA PRO A 887 0.63 -42.82 5.18
C PRO A 887 -0.24 -43.76 4.31
N LEU A 888 -1.27 -44.37 4.88
CA LEU A 888 -2.17 -45.33 4.20
C LEU A 888 -3.55 -44.75 3.84
N GLY A 889 -3.80 -43.46 4.08
CA GLY A 889 -5.09 -42.81 3.86
C GLY A 889 -5.35 -41.70 4.87
N GLU A 890 -6.48 -41.75 5.57
CA GLU A 890 -6.77 -40.83 6.66
C GLU A 890 -7.46 -41.54 7.83
N LEU A 891 -7.28 -41.02 9.04
CA LEU A 891 -8.06 -41.38 10.22
C LEU A 891 -9.13 -40.33 10.46
N ARG A 892 -10.37 -40.77 10.62
CA ARG A 892 -11.52 -39.91 10.93
C ARG A 892 -11.91 -40.05 12.39
N TYR A 893 -12.02 -38.91 13.06
CA TYR A 893 -12.40 -38.79 14.47
C TYR A 893 -13.82 -38.26 14.53
N GLY A 894 -14.74 -39.04 15.08
CA GLY A 894 -16.16 -38.68 15.21
C GLY A 894 -16.69 -38.90 16.63
N PRO A 895 -17.91 -38.43 16.93
CA PRO A 895 -18.53 -38.59 18.24
C PRO A 895 -18.87 -40.06 18.54
N VAL A 896 -18.66 -40.50 19.78
CA VAL A 896 -19.03 -41.84 20.25
C VAL A 896 -20.54 -41.95 20.44
N LYS A 897 -21.18 -42.94 19.81
CA LYS A 897 -22.63 -43.19 19.93
C LYS A 897 -22.88 -44.27 20.99
N GLY A 898 -23.71 -43.97 22.00
CA GLY A 898 -23.93 -44.81 23.20
C GLY A 898 -24.57 -46.19 23.00
N ASN A 899 -24.75 -46.66 21.76
CA ASN A 899 -25.33 -47.97 21.43
C ASN A 899 -24.56 -48.72 20.31
N GLN A 900 -23.35 -48.29 19.97
CA GLN A 900 -22.63 -48.85 18.81
C GLN A 900 -21.84 -50.13 19.10
N PHE A 901 -21.52 -50.43 20.35
CA PHE A 901 -20.69 -51.56 20.73
C PHE A 901 -21.55 -52.81 21.01
N LYS A 902 -21.33 -53.88 20.22
CA LYS A 902 -22.01 -55.17 20.39
C LYS A 902 -21.49 -55.93 21.62
N THR A 903 -22.28 -56.88 22.14
CA THR A 903 -21.80 -57.88 23.10
C THR A 903 -20.70 -58.72 22.44
N ASN A 904 -19.57 -58.93 23.12
CA ASN A 904 -18.31 -59.54 22.65
C ASN A 904 -17.45 -58.68 21.70
N ALA A 905 -17.71 -57.38 21.57
CA ALA A 905 -16.85 -56.50 20.77
C ALA A 905 -15.48 -56.29 21.43
N ARG A 906 -14.41 -56.31 20.62
CA ARG A 906 -13.06 -55.90 21.03
C ARG A 906 -12.87 -54.42 20.74
N VAL A 907 -12.60 -53.64 21.77
CA VAL A 907 -12.41 -52.19 21.70
C VAL A 907 -11.00 -51.83 22.14
N ALA A 908 -10.29 -51.05 21.32
CA ALA A 908 -9.01 -50.45 21.68
C ALA A 908 -9.24 -48.99 22.08
N LEU A 909 -8.79 -48.59 23.27
CA LEU A 909 -8.74 -47.20 23.70
C LEU A 909 -7.31 -46.70 23.61
N VAL A 910 -7.11 -45.59 22.91
CA VAL A 910 -5.83 -44.92 22.75
C VAL A 910 -5.81 -43.66 23.60
N VAL A 911 -4.79 -43.51 24.44
CA VAL A 911 -4.58 -42.35 25.29
C VAL A 911 -3.13 -41.86 25.14
N HIS A 912 -2.93 -40.78 24.39
CA HIS A 912 -1.61 -40.17 24.27
C HIS A 912 -1.29 -39.26 25.48
N GLY A 913 -0.03 -38.86 25.65
CA GLY A 913 0.40 -38.12 26.84
C GLY A 913 0.36 -36.61 26.76
N PHE A 914 0.68 -36.03 25.61
CA PHE A 914 0.51 -34.60 25.35
C PHE A 914 -0.69 -34.41 24.42
N THR A 915 -1.31 -33.21 24.45
CA THR A 915 -2.65 -32.86 23.94
C THR A 915 -2.96 -33.21 22.49
N ASP A 916 -2.04 -33.88 21.79
CA ASP A 916 -2.27 -34.53 20.52
C ASP A 916 -1.26 -35.67 20.30
N ILE A 917 -1.56 -36.49 19.29
CA ILE A 917 -0.88 -37.71 18.82
C ILE A 917 -1.48 -39.01 19.37
N SER A 918 -2.79 -39.02 19.69
CA SER A 918 -3.55 -40.28 19.62
C SER A 918 -3.48 -40.88 18.20
N THR A 919 -3.21 -40.07 17.16
CA THR A 919 -3.13 -40.48 15.75
C THR A 919 -2.04 -41.51 15.46
N ALA A 920 -0.84 -41.40 16.03
CA ALA A 920 0.22 -42.38 15.76
C ALA A 920 -0.11 -43.75 16.37
N ILE A 921 -0.63 -43.75 17.59
CA ILE A 921 -1.07 -44.98 18.26
C ILE A 921 -2.31 -45.53 17.56
N ALA A 922 -3.27 -44.69 17.18
CA ALA A 922 -4.49 -45.10 16.47
C ALA A 922 -4.19 -45.62 15.06
N ASP A 923 -3.25 -45.03 14.34
CA ASP A 923 -2.76 -45.54 13.04
C ASP A 923 -2.09 -46.89 13.22
N TRP A 924 -1.27 -47.03 14.25
CA TRP A 924 -0.65 -48.31 14.58
C TRP A 924 -1.71 -49.38 14.91
N VAL A 925 -2.73 -49.05 15.71
CA VAL A 925 -3.85 -49.98 16.02
C VAL A 925 -4.68 -50.30 14.76
N ALA A 926 -5.06 -49.29 13.99
CA ALA A 926 -5.95 -49.45 12.84
C ALA A 926 -5.28 -50.17 11.67
N ASN A 927 -4.02 -49.84 11.38
CA ASN A 927 -3.34 -50.26 10.16
C ASN A 927 -2.22 -51.28 10.37
N HIS A 928 -1.47 -51.23 11.48
CA HIS A 928 -0.34 -52.13 11.72
C HIS A 928 -0.73 -53.38 12.51
N LEU A 929 -1.50 -53.24 13.60
CA LEU A 929 -2.01 -54.37 14.38
C LEU A 929 -2.97 -55.25 13.58
N ALA A 930 -3.88 -54.64 12.82
CA ALA A 930 -4.81 -55.36 11.95
C ALA A 930 -4.10 -56.27 10.92
N ARG A 931 -2.92 -55.88 10.43
CA ARG A 931 -2.11 -56.68 9.50
C ARG A 931 -1.39 -57.87 10.15
N ASN A 932 -1.34 -57.93 11.48
CA ASN A 932 -0.69 -58.99 12.25
C ASN A 932 -1.68 -59.97 12.89
N ASP A 933 -2.90 -60.07 12.34
CA ASP A 933 -4.03 -60.85 12.84
C ASP A 933 -4.53 -60.46 14.25
N VAL A 934 -4.31 -59.21 14.64
CA VAL A 934 -4.83 -58.65 15.91
C VAL A 934 -5.70 -57.43 15.59
N GLY A 935 -6.95 -57.70 15.19
CA GLY A 935 -7.94 -56.66 14.88
C GLY A 935 -8.82 -56.28 16.07
N TYR A 936 -9.28 -55.02 16.09
CA TYR A 936 -10.31 -54.49 16.99
C TYR A 936 -11.54 -54.10 16.19
N ASP A 937 -12.73 -54.31 16.75
CA ASP A 937 -14.00 -53.93 16.12
C ASP A 937 -14.21 -52.41 16.18
N HIS A 938 -13.71 -51.77 17.25
CA HIS A 938 -13.79 -50.34 17.46
C HIS A 938 -12.49 -49.79 18.03
N ILE A 939 -12.11 -48.58 17.59
CA ILE A 939 -10.97 -47.83 18.11
C ILE A 939 -11.51 -46.52 18.67
N LEU A 940 -11.17 -46.24 19.92
CA LEU A 940 -11.47 -45.00 20.63
C LEU A 940 -10.19 -44.24 20.88
N ALA A 941 -10.24 -42.92 20.78
CA ALA A 941 -9.18 -42.01 21.18
C ALA A 941 -9.72 -41.08 22.26
N PHE A 942 -8.92 -40.83 23.29
CA PHE A 942 -9.23 -39.82 24.29
C PHE A 942 -8.16 -38.74 24.26
N ASP A 943 -8.55 -37.57 23.78
CA ASP A 943 -7.73 -36.38 23.73
C ASP A 943 -8.21 -35.43 24.84
N TYR A 944 -7.27 -34.88 25.63
CA TYR A 944 -7.58 -34.17 26.86
C TYR A 944 -6.68 -32.96 27.05
N GLU A 945 -7.12 -32.03 27.91
CA GLU A 945 -6.36 -30.82 28.23
C GLU A 945 -5.30 -31.15 29.29
N SER A 946 -4.02 -30.87 29.00
CA SER A 946 -2.88 -31.37 29.77
C SER A 946 -2.24 -30.36 30.74
N PHE A 947 -2.61 -29.08 30.70
CA PHE A 947 -1.91 -28.02 31.44
C PHE A 947 -2.72 -27.48 32.62
N ASN A 948 -4.00 -27.20 32.40
CA ASN A 948 -4.90 -26.61 33.40
C ASN A 948 -5.71 -27.67 34.16
N THR A 949 -5.82 -28.88 33.62
CA THR A 949 -6.55 -29.99 34.24
C THR A 949 -5.58 -30.98 34.89
N ARG A 950 -5.83 -31.33 36.16
CA ARG A 950 -5.01 -32.33 36.87
C ARG A 950 -5.06 -33.68 36.16
N ILE A 951 -3.96 -34.45 36.20
CA ILE A 951 -3.89 -35.77 35.55
C ILE A 951 -4.96 -36.71 36.13
N SER A 952 -5.17 -36.65 37.44
CA SER A 952 -6.24 -37.40 38.11
C SER A 952 -7.64 -37.04 37.61
N GLU A 953 -7.88 -35.75 37.36
CA GLU A 953 -9.17 -35.27 36.88
C GLU A 953 -9.44 -35.69 35.43
N ASN A 954 -8.42 -35.63 34.56
CA ASN A 954 -8.51 -36.21 33.22
C ASN A 954 -8.81 -37.72 33.27
N GLY A 955 -8.23 -38.44 34.23
CA GLY A 955 -8.56 -39.86 34.47
C GLY A 955 -10.03 -40.07 34.89
N ARG A 956 -10.59 -39.16 35.69
CA ARG A 956 -12.01 -39.17 36.07
C ARG A 956 -12.91 -38.89 34.86
N ILE A 957 -12.59 -37.85 34.08
CA ILE A 957 -13.32 -37.48 32.86
C ILE A 957 -13.35 -38.65 31.88
N LEU A 958 -12.22 -39.34 31.69
CA LEU A 958 -12.15 -40.54 30.85
C LEU A 958 -13.03 -41.67 31.39
N ALA A 959 -12.98 -41.95 32.70
CA ALA A 959 -13.81 -42.98 33.31
C ALA A 959 -15.31 -42.68 33.11
N ASP A 960 -15.72 -41.42 33.30
CA ASP A 960 -17.11 -40.98 33.15
C ASP A 960 -17.55 -41.02 31.68
N ALA A 961 -16.68 -40.64 30.74
CA ALA A 961 -16.94 -40.72 29.30
C ALA A 961 -17.13 -42.18 28.82
N LEU A 962 -16.31 -43.12 29.30
CA LEU A 962 -16.46 -44.54 28.98
C LEU A 962 -17.75 -45.13 29.57
N ARG A 963 -18.12 -44.76 30.80
CA ARG A 963 -19.42 -45.16 31.37
C ARG A 963 -20.58 -44.61 30.56
N ALA A 964 -20.51 -43.35 30.14
CA ALA A 964 -21.52 -42.74 29.27
C ALA A 964 -21.60 -43.43 27.90
N ALA A 965 -20.49 -43.96 27.40
CA ALA A 965 -20.42 -44.78 26.18
C ALA A 965 -20.94 -46.22 26.38
N GLY A 966 -21.29 -46.60 27.61
CA GLY A 966 -21.91 -47.88 27.95
C GLY A 966 -20.95 -48.97 28.39
N PHE A 967 -19.73 -48.63 28.83
CA PHE A 967 -18.80 -49.56 29.47
C PHE A 967 -19.12 -49.70 30.96
N GLY A 968 -19.11 -50.93 31.47
CA GLY A 968 -19.47 -51.22 32.86
C GLY A 968 -19.15 -52.66 33.27
N PRO A 969 -19.36 -53.03 34.55
CA PRO A 969 -19.15 -54.40 35.00
C PRO A 969 -20.06 -55.36 34.23
N ASP A 970 -19.50 -56.49 33.78
CA ASP A 970 -20.20 -57.55 33.03
C ASP A 970 -20.81 -57.10 31.68
N ASP A 971 -20.23 -56.09 31.01
CA ASP A 971 -20.70 -55.63 29.70
C ASP A 971 -20.45 -56.65 28.55
N GLY A 972 -19.68 -57.71 28.83
CA GLY A 972 -19.34 -58.77 27.90
C GLY A 972 -18.47 -58.29 26.74
N ARG A 973 -17.76 -57.17 26.88
CA ARG A 973 -16.85 -56.62 25.88
C ARG A 973 -15.41 -56.79 26.34
N THR A 974 -14.46 -56.55 25.43
CA THR A 974 -13.05 -56.46 25.79
C THR A 974 -12.57 -55.04 25.52
N LEU A 975 -12.04 -54.36 26.54
CA LEU A 975 -11.45 -53.03 26.44
C LEU A 975 -9.95 -53.08 26.76
N ASP A 976 -9.14 -52.93 25.71
CA ASP A 976 -7.68 -52.84 25.81
C ASP A 976 -7.23 -51.38 25.70
N VAL A 977 -6.45 -50.90 26.67
CA VAL A 977 -5.96 -49.51 26.71
C VAL A 977 -4.52 -49.45 26.24
N PHE A 978 -4.22 -48.63 25.24
CA PHE A 978 -2.88 -48.31 24.76
C PHE A 978 -2.56 -46.88 25.14
N ALA A 979 -1.60 -46.71 26.04
CA ALA A 979 -1.24 -45.39 26.55
C ALA A 979 0.25 -45.11 26.45
N HIS A 980 0.58 -43.84 26.25
CA HIS A 980 1.94 -43.36 26.06
C HIS A 980 2.27 -42.19 27.00
N SER A 981 3.50 -42.15 27.53
CA SER A 981 4.02 -41.02 28.29
C SER A 981 3.06 -40.62 29.44
N MET A 982 2.75 -39.34 29.63
CA MET A 982 1.80 -38.86 30.64
C MET A 982 0.39 -39.49 30.54
N GLY A 983 -0.02 -39.93 29.35
CA GLY A 983 -1.32 -40.57 29.11
C GLY A 983 -1.41 -41.92 29.82
N THR A 984 -0.26 -42.53 30.11
CA THR A 984 -0.21 -43.72 30.97
C THR A 984 -0.68 -43.41 32.38
N LEU A 985 -0.42 -42.22 32.92
CA LEU A 985 -0.92 -41.81 34.23
C LEU A 985 -2.41 -41.45 34.20
N VAL A 986 -2.92 -40.88 33.11
CA VAL A 986 -4.37 -40.68 32.91
C VAL A 986 -5.09 -42.02 32.87
N ALA A 987 -4.56 -42.99 32.11
CA ALA A 987 -5.09 -44.35 32.06
C ALA A 987 -5.04 -45.04 33.44
N ARG A 988 -3.92 -44.91 34.17
CA ARG A 988 -3.79 -45.45 35.53
C ARG A 988 -4.74 -44.78 36.51
N ALA A 989 -4.92 -43.46 36.45
CA ALA A 989 -5.88 -42.76 37.29
C ALA A 989 -7.31 -43.24 37.02
N MET A 990 -7.68 -43.38 35.74
CA MET A 990 -8.98 -43.92 35.33
C MET A 990 -9.21 -45.33 35.88
N VAL A 991 -8.24 -46.24 35.73
CA VAL A 991 -8.35 -47.63 36.18
C VAL A 991 -8.29 -47.76 37.70
N GLU A 992 -7.27 -47.20 38.34
CA GLU A 992 -6.92 -47.46 39.74
C GLU A 992 -7.62 -46.53 40.73
N LEU A 993 -7.92 -45.28 40.34
CA LEU A 993 -8.55 -44.29 41.22
C LEU A 993 -10.04 -44.14 40.94
N TRP A 994 -10.44 -44.18 39.67
CA TRP A 994 -11.80 -43.81 39.25
C TRP A 994 -12.65 -45.00 38.79
N GLY A 995 -12.28 -46.23 39.12
CA GLY A 995 -13.15 -47.41 38.97
C GLY A 995 -13.18 -48.02 37.56
N GLY A 996 -12.22 -47.68 36.71
CA GLY A 996 -12.05 -48.32 35.40
C GLY A 996 -11.65 -49.79 35.48
N ASN A 997 -11.14 -50.24 36.62
CA ASN A 997 -10.83 -51.65 36.87
C ASN A 997 -12.05 -52.61 36.78
N GLN A 998 -13.27 -52.08 36.68
CA GLN A 998 -14.49 -52.86 36.49
C GLN A 998 -14.79 -53.21 35.02
N PHE A 999 -14.19 -52.50 34.07
CA PHE A 999 -14.50 -52.60 32.64
C PHE A 999 -13.28 -52.49 31.72
N VAL A 1000 -12.07 -52.32 32.26
CA VAL A 1000 -10.81 -52.37 31.52
C VAL A 1000 -10.14 -53.73 31.71
N ASP A 1001 -9.94 -54.45 30.61
CA ASP A 1001 -9.38 -55.80 30.62
C ASP A 1001 -7.86 -55.81 30.63
N ARG A 1002 -7.20 -54.93 29.86
CA ARG A 1002 -5.72 -54.87 29.81
C ARG A 1002 -5.23 -53.45 29.55
N CYS A 1003 -4.09 -53.10 30.16
CA CYS A 1003 -3.39 -51.83 29.90
C CYS A 1003 -2.00 -52.06 29.34
N PHE A 1004 -1.71 -51.47 28.18
CA PHE A 1004 -0.42 -51.44 27.51
C PHE A 1004 0.17 -50.03 27.65
N LEU A 1005 1.19 -49.90 28.48
CA LEU A 1005 1.78 -48.62 28.85
C LEU A 1005 3.20 -48.51 28.27
N ALA A 1006 3.43 -47.53 27.41
CA ALA A 1006 4.75 -47.25 26.85
C ALA A 1006 5.36 -46.00 27.50
N GLY A 1007 6.58 -46.14 28.03
CA GLY A 1007 7.31 -45.08 28.73
C GLY A 1007 6.53 -44.40 29.87
N PRO A 1008 5.93 -45.13 30.82
CA PRO A 1008 5.10 -44.50 31.85
C PRO A 1008 5.95 -43.74 32.89
N PRO A 1009 5.62 -42.49 33.29
CA PRO A 1009 6.29 -41.82 34.41
C PRO A 1009 5.72 -42.26 35.77
N ASN A 1010 5.78 -43.57 36.09
CA ASN A 1010 5.09 -44.12 37.27
C ASN A 1010 5.60 -43.58 38.62
N GLN A 1011 6.84 -43.09 38.67
CA GLN A 1011 7.44 -42.40 39.84
C GLN A 1011 7.76 -40.94 39.53
N GLY A 1012 7.12 -40.37 38.50
CA GLY A 1012 7.34 -39.01 38.06
C GLY A 1012 8.64 -38.80 37.29
N THR A 1013 8.94 -37.54 36.98
CA THR A 1013 10.17 -37.12 36.31
C THR A 1013 10.75 -35.87 36.97
N ARG A 1014 12.07 -35.87 37.22
CA ARG A 1014 12.79 -34.71 37.80
C ARG A 1014 12.91 -33.53 36.83
N LEU A 1015 12.61 -33.76 35.55
CA LEU A 1015 12.43 -32.70 34.56
C LEU A 1015 11.26 -31.76 34.90
N ALA A 1016 10.28 -32.21 35.70
CA ALA A 1016 9.16 -31.39 36.16
C ALA A 1016 9.56 -30.38 37.26
N ASP A 1017 10.69 -30.60 37.95
CA ASP A 1017 11.22 -29.65 38.96
C ASP A 1017 11.91 -28.44 38.31
N VAL A 1018 12.24 -28.53 37.01
CA VAL A 1018 12.86 -27.45 36.25
C VAL A 1018 11.74 -26.69 35.53
N LYS A 1019 11.44 -25.45 35.99
CA LYS A 1019 10.48 -24.51 35.34
C LYS A 1019 10.79 -24.18 33.85
N ARG A 1020 11.75 -24.88 33.21
CA ARG A 1020 12.26 -24.69 31.84
C ARG A 1020 12.05 -25.90 30.92
N LEU A 1021 11.32 -26.94 31.35
CA LEU A 1021 10.93 -28.08 30.50
C LEU A 1021 10.12 -27.64 29.27
N ILE A 1022 9.19 -26.68 29.46
CA ILE A 1022 8.27 -26.27 28.41
C ILE A 1022 8.96 -25.46 27.31
N PRO A 1023 9.81 -24.45 27.60
CA PRO A 1023 10.65 -23.81 26.58
C PRO A 1023 11.53 -24.80 25.80
N TRP A 1024 12.03 -25.87 26.43
CA TRP A 1024 12.84 -26.90 25.77
C TRP A 1024 12.05 -27.71 24.74
N VAL A 1025 10.87 -28.22 25.12
CA VAL A 1025 9.98 -28.95 24.20
C VAL A 1025 9.46 -28.03 23.09
N SER A 1026 9.11 -26.78 23.41
CA SER A 1026 8.66 -25.79 22.42
C SER A 1026 9.75 -25.38 21.44
N THR A 1027 11.01 -25.24 21.89
CA THR A 1027 12.17 -24.98 21.02
C THR A 1027 12.36 -26.12 20.02
N LEU A 1028 12.24 -27.38 20.46
CA LEU A 1028 12.31 -28.54 19.56
C LEU A 1028 11.16 -28.54 18.53
N ALA A 1029 9.96 -28.15 18.95
CA ALA A 1029 8.78 -28.06 18.08
C ALA A 1029 8.92 -26.99 16.99
N LEU A 1030 9.40 -25.79 17.34
CA LEU A 1030 9.53 -24.66 16.40
C LEU A 1030 10.51 -24.93 15.27
N ASN A 1031 11.55 -25.73 15.50
CA ASN A 1031 12.67 -25.96 14.58
C ASN A 1031 12.51 -27.21 13.67
N GLY A 1032 11.27 -27.68 13.46
CA GLY A 1032 10.95 -28.66 12.40
C GLY A 1032 11.54 -30.07 12.57
N SER A 1033 12.17 -30.37 13.71
CA SER A 1033 12.70 -31.72 14.00
C SER A 1033 11.62 -32.72 14.44
N TRP A 1034 10.37 -32.25 14.57
CA TRP A 1034 9.17 -33.07 14.81
C TRP A 1034 7.99 -32.52 14.01
N ALA A 1035 7.63 -33.18 12.91
CA ALA A 1035 6.46 -32.82 12.09
C ALA A 1035 5.11 -33.17 12.76
N SER A 1036 5.02 -33.27 14.09
CA SER A 1036 3.88 -33.93 14.75
C SER A 1036 3.42 -33.41 16.12
N LEU A 1037 3.83 -32.22 16.59
CA LEU A 1037 3.23 -31.63 17.81
C LEU A 1037 1.99 -30.77 17.49
N PRO A 1038 0.95 -30.74 18.34
CA PRO A 1038 -0.24 -29.94 18.11
C PRO A 1038 -0.04 -28.46 18.43
N PRO A 1039 -0.73 -27.58 17.69
CA PRO A 1039 -0.79 -26.16 18.00
C PRO A 1039 -1.27 -25.87 19.44
N ALA A 1040 -2.20 -26.68 19.95
CA ALA A 1040 -2.77 -26.55 21.29
C ALA A 1040 -1.72 -26.62 22.41
N ALA A 1041 -0.58 -27.29 22.19
CA ALA A 1041 0.50 -27.38 23.18
C ALA A 1041 1.30 -26.06 23.30
N LEU A 1042 1.60 -25.41 22.17
CA LEU A 1042 2.20 -24.07 22.14
C LEU A 1042 1.19 -23.02 22.60
N ALA A 1043 -0.08 -23.14 22.21
CA ALA A 1043 -1.16 -22.27 22.68
C ALA A 1043 -1.38 -22.39 24.19
N GLY A 1044 -1.36 -23.61 24.74
CA GLY A 1044 -1.42 -23.87 26.18
C GLY A 1044 -0.25 -23.28 26.96
N TRP A 1045 0.97 -23.28 26.38
CA TRP A 1045 2.11 -22.56 26.96
C TRP A 1045 1.85 -21.04 27.06
N VAL A 1046 1.29 -20.44 26.00
CA VAL A 1046 0.96 -19.00 25.97
C VAL A 1046 -0.21 -18.64 26.89
N LEU A 1047 -1.28 -19.45 26.88
CA LEU A 1047 -2.53 -19.28 27.64
C LEU A 1047 -2.39 -19.50 29.15
N ASN A 1048 -1.20 -19.88 29.65
CA ASN A 1048 -0.95 -20.08 31.07
C ASN A 1048 -1.07 -18.77 31.85
N LYS A 1049 -2.28 -18.43 32.29
CA LYS A 1049 -2.51 -17.36 33.28
C LYS A 1049 -1.86 -17.64 34.65
N ALA A 1050 -1.02 -18.66 34.76
CA ALA A 1050 -0.62 -19.18 36.05
C ALA A 1050 0.73 -19.90 35.99
N VAL A 1051 1.80 -19.11 36.09
CA VAL A 1051 3.08 -19.62 36.63
C VAL A 1051 2.91 -20.11 38.10
N ASP A 1052 1.72 -19.89 38.70
CA ASP A 1052 1.29 -20.47 39.98
C ASP A 1052 0.20 -21.57 39.89
N ASP A 1053 -0.49 -21.82 38.76
CA ASP A 1053 -1.63 -22.78 38.65
C ASP A 1053 -1.60 -23.76 37.46
N ALA A 1054 -0.47 -23.97 36.76
CA ALA A 1054 -0.38 -25.10 35.81
C ALA A 1054 -0.37 -26.45 36.57
N VAL A 1055 -1.55 -26.99 36.86
CA VAL A 1055 -1.71 -28.10 37.82
C VAL A 1055 -1.31 -29.48 37.27
N GLY A 1056 -1.24 -29.63 35.94
CA GLY A 1056 -0.90 -30.90 35.26
C GLY A 1056 0.56 -31.35 35.44
N PRO A 1057 1.57 -30.50 35.14
CA PRO A 1057 2.99 -30.83 35.36
C PRO A 1057 3.37 -31.03 36.83
N ASP A 1058 2.65 -30.38 37.74
CA ASP A 1058 2.83 -30.50 39.19
C ASP A 1058 2.56 -31.93 39.71
N ASP A 1059 1.63 -32.65 39.07
CA ASP A 1059 1.33 -34.07 39.31
C ASP A 1059 2.46 -35.01 38.87
N LEU A 1060 3.35 -34.58 37.96
CA LEU A 1060 4.49 -35.38 37.46
C LEU A 1060 5.74 -35.32 38.35
N ARG A 1061 5.77 -34.45 39.36
CA ARG A 1061 6.90 -34.37 40.31
C ARG A 1061 7.00 -35.68 41.11
N PRO A 1062 8.19 -36.26 41.32
CA PRO A 1062 8.35 -37.56 42.00
C PRO A 1062 7.74 -37.68 43.41
N ALA A 1063 7.43 -36.55 44.05
CA ALA A 1063 6.78 -36.48 45.37
C ALA A 1063 5.38 -35.85 45.34
N SER A 1064 4.72 -35.80 44.17
CA SER A 1064 3.37 -35.24 44.06
C SER A 1064 2.35 -36.06 44.85
N GLN A 1065 1.31 -35.38 45.37
CA GLN A 1065 0.22 -36.07 46.06
C GLN A 1065 -0.48 -37.07 45.13
N PHE A 1066 -0.63 -36.74 43.85
CA PHE A 1066 -1.23 -37.64 42.86
C PHE A 1066 -0.46 -38.96 42.70
N LEU A 1067 0.86 -38.92 42.52
CA LEU A 1067 1.66 -40.14 42.40
C LEU A 1067 1.69 -40.93 43.71
N SER A 1068 1.64 -40.24 44.85
CA SER A 1068 1.46 -40.87 46.17
C SER A 1068 0.13 -41.65 46.22
N ASP A 1069 -0.98 -41.02 45.84
CA ASP A 1069 -2.31 -41.65 45.80
C ASP A 1069 -2.33 -42.85 44.85
N LEU A 1070 -1.65 -42.75 43.71
CA LEU A 1070 -1.60 -43.81 42.70
C LEU A 1070 -0.69 -44.98 43.10
N ASN A 1071 0.42 -44.73 43.78
CA ASN A 1071 1.39 -45.76 44.16
C ASN A 1071 1.15 -46.37 45.55
N LEU A 1072 0.42 -45.68 46.43
CA LEU A 1072 0.06 -46.15 47.77
C LEU A 1072 -1.40 -46.61 47.89
N THR A 1073 -2.18 -46.58 46.81
CA THR A 1073 -3.57 -47.06 46.80
C THR A 1073 -3.68 -48.52 47.27
N THR A 1074 -4.66 -48.78 48.13
CA THR A 1074 -4.99 -50.12 48.66
C THR A 1074 -6.11 -50.80 47.89
N LYS A 1075 -6.60 -50.20 46.79
CA LYS A 1075 -7.66 -50.78 45.97
C LYS A 1075 -7.21 -52.10 45.31
N PRO A 1076 -8.09 -53.10 45.18
CA PRO A 1076 -7.76 -54.39 44.57
C PRO A 1076 -7.20 -54.24 43.16
N VAL A 1077 -6.13 -54.99 42.85
CA VAL A 1077 -5.57 -55.06 41.49
C VAL A 1077 -6.27 -56.18 40.74
N THR A 1078 -6.90 -55.84 39.62
CA THR A 1078 -7.72 -56.77 38.81
C THR A 1078 -7.37 -56.72 37.32
N THR A 1079 -6.81 -55.62 36.83
CA THR A 1079 -6.45 -55.41 35.42
C THR A 1079 -4.98 -55.76 35.16
N PRO A 1080 -4.66 -56.68 34.23
CA PRO A 1080 -3.30 -56.89 33.75
C PRO A 1080 -2.64 -55.66 33.10
N TYR A 1081 -1.40 -55.35 33.49
CA TYR A 1081 -0.58 -54.26 32.96
C TYR A 1081 0.65 -54.80 32.21
N PHE A 1082 0.93 -54.19 31.07
CA PHE A 1082 2.07 -54.50 30.20
C PHE A 1082 2.88 -53.21 30.01
N ILE A 1083 4.08 -53.15 30.59
CA ILE A 1083 4.92 -51.94 30.57
C ILE A 1083 6.11 -52.13 29.63
N LEU A 1084 6.21 -51.25 28.63
CA LEU A 1084 7.35 -51.13 27.74
C LEU A 1084 8.25 -49.98 28.22
N ALA A 1085 9.50 -50.29 28.58
CA ALA A 1085 10.47 -49.32 29.08
C ALA A 1085 11.63 -49.14 28.09
N GLY A 1086 11.84 -47.91 27.63
CA GLY A 1086 12.84 -47.53 26.63
C GLY A 1086 14.19 -47.24 27.25
N ARG A 1087 15.25 -47.64 26.55
CA ARG A 1087 16.65 -47.39 26.90
C ARG A 1087 17.35 -46.61 25.79
N ASN A 1088 18.07 -45.57 26.18
CA ASN A 1088 18.86 -44.71 25.29
C ASN A 1088 20.20 -45.38 24.93
N ASP A 1089 20.14 -46.45 24.14
CA ASP A 1089 21.33 -47.17 23.68
C ASP A 1089 21.79 -46.71 22.27
N LYS A 1090 21.10 -45.73 21.64
CA LYS A 1090 21.46 -45.11 20.34
C LYS A 1090 21.03 -43.63 20.27
N PRO A 1091 21.92 -42.69 19.89
CA PRO A 1091 21.50 -41.30 19.61
C PRO A 1091 20.61 -41.25 18.34
N PRO A 1092 19.70 -40.25 18.24
CA PRO A 1092 18.75 -40.15 17.14
C PRO A 1092 19.44 -39.97 15.77
N GLN A 1093 18.76 -40.38 14.69
CA GLN A 1093 19.18 -40.16 13.30
C GLN A 1093 18.97 -38.69 12.86
N ILE A 1094 19.55 -37.76 13.63
CA ILE A 1094 19.69 -36.34 13.30
C ILE A 1094 21.20 -36.08 13.16
N ASP A 1095 21.61 -35.06 12.39
CA ASP A 1095 23.01 -34.62 12.37
C ASP A 1095 23.52 -34.44 13.82
N ALA A 1096 24.45 -35.31 14.22
CA ALA A 1096 24.96 -35.39 15.58
C ALA A 1096 25.66 -34.09 16.02
N ALA A 1097 26.13 -33.27 15.07
CA ALA A 1097 26.74 -31.97 15.37
C ALA A 1097 25.67 -30.92 15.74
N ALA A 1098 24.59 -30.82 14.97
CA ALA A 1098 23.47 -29.93 15.27
C ALA A 1098 22.77 -30.31 16.59
N TRP A 1099 22.57 -31.62 16.82
CA TRP A 1099 21.98 -32.12 18.06
C TRP A 1099 22.84 -31.82 19.29
N ARG A 1100 24.17 -32.03 19.22
CA ARG A 1100 25.07 -31.69 20.33
C ARG A 1100 25.13 -30.19 20.58
N ARG A 1101 25.04 -29.34 19.55
CA ARG A 1101 25.00 -27.88 19.69
C ARG A 1101 23.74 -27.41 20.39
N LEU A 1102 22.57 -27.90 19.97
CA LEU A 1102 21.29 -27.61 20.63
C LEU A 1102 21.29 -28.10 22.08
N GLN A 1103 21.77 -29.34 22.29
CA GLN A 1103 21.90 -29.91 23.63
C GLN A 1103 22.83 -29.06 24.52
N HIS A 1104 24.00 -28.63 24.03
CA HIS A 1104 24.91 -27.77 24.81
C HIS A 1104 24.31 -26.38 25.12
N LYS A 1105 23.64 -25.74 24.15
CA LYS A 1105 23.02 -24.41 24.33
C LYS A 1105 21.89 -24.44 25.35
N VAL A 1106 21.01 -25.45 25.28
CA VAL A 1106 19.90 -25.57 26.22
C VAL A 1106 20.33 -26.13 27.59
N MET A 1107 21.32 -27.03 27.64
CA MET A 1107 21.82 -27.57 28.92
C MET A 1107 22.54 -26.50 29.77
N ARG A 1108 23.15 -25.48 29.16
CA ARG A 1108 23.69 -24.32 29.91
C ARG A 1108 22.62 -23.48 30.59
N LEU A 1109 21.39 -23.46 30.06
CA LEU A 1109 20.24 -22.80 30.71
C LEU A 1109 19.68 -23.59 31.90
N ALA A 1110 20.03 -24.85 32.09
CA ALA A 1110 19.39 -25.71 33.10
C ALA A 1110 20.20 -25.89 34.40
N ASP A 1111 21.31 -25.16 34.56
CA ASP A 1111 22.37 -25.45 35.54
C ASP A 1111 22.96 -26.87 35.37
N ALA A 1112 24.16 -27.07 35.91
CA ALA A 1112 24.88 -28.36 35.91
C ALA A 1112 24.17 -29.50 36.69
N THR A 1113 22.85 -29.40 36.92
CA THR A 1113 22.02 -30.33 37.66
C THR A 1113 21.40 -31.43 36.79
N LEU A 1114 21.28 -31.26 35.45
CA LEU A 1114 20.76 -32.31 34.58
C LEU A 1114 21.72 -33.51 34.41
N ASP A 1115 23.04 -33.30 34.48
CA ASP A 1115 24.02 -34.40 34.51
C ASP A 1115 23.86 -35.31 35.75
N LEU A 1116 23.29 -34.76 36.85
CA LEU A 1116 22.91 -35.52 38.05
C LEU A 1116 21.52 -36.19 37.94
N ILE A 1117 20.70 -35.79 36.97
CA ILE A 1117 19.31 -36.28 36.74
C ILE A 1117 19.27 -37.44 35.73
N PHE A 1118 20.19 -37.46 34.74
CA PHE A 1118 20.28 -38.47 33.68
C PHE A 1118 21.43 -39.48 33.85
N GLY A 1119 21.99 -39.61 35.06
CA GLY A 1119 23.07 -40.59 35.33
C GLY A 1119 22.64 -42.07 35.26
N ASP A 1120 21.33 -42.35 35.22
CA ASP A 1120 20.74 -43.69 35.08
C ASP A 1120 20.18 -43.90 33.65
N GLN A 1121 19.94 -45.16 33.23
CA GLN A 1121 19.31 -45.49 31.94
C GLN A 1121 17.91 -44.85 31.80
N HIS A 1122 17.66 -44.18 30.68
CA HIS A 1122 16.46 -43.38 30.39
C HIS A 1122 16.07 -43.49 28.92
N ASP A 1123 14.86 -43.07 28.53
CA ASP A 1123 14.40 -43.06 27.14
C ASP A 1123 14.50 -41.67 26.47
N MET A 1124 15.37 -40.79 26.98
CA MET A 1124 15.46 -39.33 26.71
C MET A 1124 14.57 -38.44 27.59
N VAL A 1125 13.42 -38.91 28.08
CA VAL A 1125 12.48 -38.06 28.84
C VAL A 1125 12.19 -38.62 30.24
N ILE A 1126 12.13 -39.94 30.38
CA ILE A 1126 11.77 -40.62 31.63
C ILE A 1126 12.85 -41.66 31.95
N ASN A 1127 13.18 -41.77 33.24
CA ASN A 1127 14.11 -42.79 33.73
C ASN A 1127 13.45 -44.18 33.73
N VAL A 1128 14.18 -45.22 33.33
CA VAL A 1128 13.68 -46.61 33.31
C VAL A 1128 13.19 -47.06 34.69
N ARG A 1129 13.88 -46.64 35.76
CA ARG A 1129 13.43 -46.88 37.15
C ARG A 1129 12.05 -46.30 37.43
N SER A 1130 11.77 -45.11 36.90
CA SER A 1130 10.44 -44.49 37.03
C SER A 1130 9.40 -45.29 36.26
N MET A 1131 9.72 -45.78 35.06
CA MET A 1131 8.82 -46.61 34.26
C MET A 1131 8.42 -47.92 34.93
N LEU A 1132 9.39 -48.62 35.52
CA LEU A 1132 9.15 -49.92 36.13
C LEU A 1132 8.56 -49.80 37.55
N GLY A 1133 8.62 -48.61 38.17
CA GLY A 1133 8.21 -48.36 39.54
C GLY A 1133 6.70 -48.26 39.77
N ILE A 1134 5.90 -49.22 39.31
CA ILE A 1134 4.45 -49.23 39.56
C ILE A 1134 4.11 -49.68 40.98
N ARG A 1135 3.22 -48.95 41.69
CA ARG A 1135 2.80 -49.23 43.09
C ARG A 1135 3.95 -49.52 44.06
N ASN A 1136 5.09 -48.85 43.87
CA ASN A 1136 6.31 -49.08 44.65
C ASN A 1136 6.74 -50.57 44.68
N GLY A 1137 6.46 -51.33 43.61
CA GLY A 1137 6.79 -52.75 43.50
C GLY A 1137 5.75 -53.73 44.07
N HIS A 1138 4.59 -53.24 44.56
CA HIS A 1138 3.55 -54.09 45.16
C HIS A 1138 2.48 -54.58 44.16
N TYR A 1139 2.69 -54.41 42.86
CA TYR A 1139 1.78 -54.93 41.86
C TYR A 1139 1.94 -56.46 41.74
N PRO A 1140 0.86 -57.27 41.69
CA PRO A 1140 0.97 -58.72 41.58
C PRO A 1140 1.73 -59.15 40.32
N ALA A 1141 2.68 -60.08 40.47
CA ALA A 1141 3.58 -60.49 39.40
C ALA A 1141 2.84 -61.19 38.24
N GLU A 1142 1.73 -61.87 38.53
CA GLU A 1142 0.87 -62.51 37.55
C GLU A 1142 0.05 -61.53 36.71
N LEU A 1143 -0.12 -60.29 37.18
CA LEU A 1143 -0.84 -59.22 36.48
C LEU A 1143 0.10 -58.14 35.91
N LEU A 1144 1.42 -58.24 36.10
CA LEU A 1144 2.39 -57.27 35.58
C LEU A 1144 3.42 -57.94 34.69
N LYS A 1145 3.42 -57.60 33.40
CA LYS A 1145 4.51 -57.94 32.47
C LYS A 1145 5.29 -56.68 32.12
N THR A 1146 6.61 -56.74 32.17
CA THR A 1146 7.47 -55.60 31.79
C THR A 1146 8.54 -56.03 30.79
N ARG A 1147 8.95 -55.12 29.90
CA ARG A 1147 10.03 -55.35 28.94
C ARG A 1147 10.83 -54.07 28.73
N GLU A 1148 12.15 -54.18 28.88
CA GLU A 1148 13.10 -53.14 28.48
C GLU A 1148 13.53 -53.33 27.01
N LEU A 1149 13.59 -52.26 26.23
CA LEU A 1149 14.00 -52.27 24.82
C LEU A 1149 14.86 -51.04 24.48
N ALA A 1150 15.72 -51.16 23.46
CA ALA A 1150 16.46 -50.04 22.91
C ALA A 1150 15.54 -49.18 22.02
N CYS A 1151 14.88 -48.21 22.64
CA CYS A 1151 13.87 -47.33 22.05
C CYS A 1151 13.91 -45.98 22.77
N ASN A 1152 13.81 -44.88 22.04
CA ASN A 1152 13.63 -43.56 22.65
C ASN A 1152 12.15 -43.31 22.98
N HIS A 1153 11.88 -42.25 23.76
CA HIS A 1153 10.55 -41.91 24.27
C HIS A 1153 9.51 -41.74 23.16
N PHE A 1154 9.91 -41.38 21.95
CA PHE A 1154 9.00 -40.98 20.89
C PHE A 1154 8.80 -42.06 19.83
N GLU A 1155 9.50 -43.19 19.95
CA GLU A 1155 9.50 -44.27 18.98
C GLU A 1155 8.71 -45.52 19.43
N TYR A 1156 8.08 -45.52 20.61
CA TYR A 1156 7.42 -46.73 21.12
C TYR A 1156 6.38 -47.34 20.16
N PHE A 1157 5.71 -46.51 19.36
CA PHE A 1157 4.68 -46.94 18.39
C PHE A 1157 5.13 -46.85 16.93
N SER A 1158 6.42 -46.62 16.67
CA SER A 1158 7.03 -46.70 15.33
C SER A 1158 8.23 -47.66 15.26
N ASN A 1159 8.79 -48.04 16.42
CA ASN A 1159 9.89 -48.97 16.55
C ASN A 1159 9.43 -50.42 16.35
N LYS A 1160 10.13 -51.13 15.46
CA LYS A 1160 9.83 -52.52 15.12
C LYS A 1160 9.86 -53.48 16.32
N GLN A 1161 10.82 -53.34 17.23
CA GLN A 1161 10.93 -54.21 18.41
C GLN A 1161 9.76 -53.99 19.37
N SER A 1162 9.34 -52.73 19.53
CA SER A 1162 8.17 -52.36 20.33
C SER A 1162 6.89 -52.97 19.73
N HIS A 1163 6.71 -52.91 18.41
CA HIS A 1163 5.58 -53.53 17.71
C HIS A 1163 5.53 -55.04 17.90
N GLU A 1164 6.66 -55.72 17.68
CA GLU A 1164 6.78 -57.17 17.87
C GLU A 1164 6.41 -57.57 19.31
N GLN A 1165 6.87 -56.80 20.30
CA GLN A 1165 6.57 -57.06 21.70
C GLN A 1165 5.10 -56.85 22.06
N PHE A 1166 4.46 -55.78 21.58
CA PHE A 1166 3.03 -55.58 21.80
C PHE A 1166 2.18 -56.68 21.15
N VAL A 1167 2.53 -57.11 19.94
CA VAL A 1167 1.84 -58.22 19.25
C VAL A 1167 1.99 -59.53 20.03
N ALA A 1168 3.19 -59.84 20.52
CA ALA A 1168 3.42 -61.04 21.34
C ALA A 1168 2.53 -61.05 22.60
N TRP A 1169 2.47 -59.94 23.34
CA TRP A 1169 1.61 -59.83 24.51
C TRP A 1169 0.12 -59.95 24.18
N LEU A 1170 -0.33 -59.41 23.04
CA LEU A 1170 -1.72 -59.52 22.60
C LEU A 1170 -2.10 -60.94 22.18
N LYS A 1171 -1.15 -61.74 21.67
CA LYS A 1171 -1.32 -63.16 21.33
C LYS A 1171 -1.19 -64.11 22.53
N GLY A 1172 -0.80 -63.59 23.70
CA GLY A 1172 -0.58 -64.38 24.91
C GLY A 1172 0.76 -65.11 24.95
N GLU A 1173 1.71 -64.70 24.09
CA GLU A 1173 3.07 -65.26 23.98
C GLU A 1173 4.05 -64.71 25.03
#